data_AF-A0A933XZG7-F1
#
_entry.id   AF-A0A933XZG7-F1
#
_cell.length_a   1.000
_cell.length_b   1.000
_cell.length_c   1.000
_cell.angle_alpha   90.00
_cell.angle_beta   90.00
_cell.angle_gamma   90.00
#
_symmetry.space_group_name_H-M   'P 1'
#
loop_
_entity.id
_entity.type
_entity.pdbx_description
1 polymer ?
#
loop_
_entity_poly.entity_id
_entity_poly.type
_entity_poly.pdbx_seq_one_letter_code
_entity_poly.pdbx_strand_id
1 'polypeptide(L)'
;MLRRSTFVFSSLFAVAALFACGSPNGSTATSARADAERSHPGAERSHAALEHALADAERLHADVAWLADDAQGGRRAGTEDARRAGAWIEARFQALGLEPAGEHGFRQSFDVALPAGDRGGSKLVCGERTWQGTEAVVPAYCSDGASAKGELVFVGYGVENDALEWNDFRKLDLDANDALAGKVAVVVRGAPPKKQDAPIADANANVVAGTDWGLSASTFTKVMNCKRRGAVAVLVVEHPEHAEPLPGFDSGAAKQSSLPVLMLSLDAFRALAPEYVETLDLLLDRPTKGLLAVEAPARAVEVFADVERKKGEAFNVLARVRGKSSARTIVIGAHYDHLGHGGPESMAPGDRSVHNGADDNASGTAALLELARLFQSGGAPECDVVFAAWSGEELGLLGSKHWIEKPTFDLAGVEANVNLDMVGRANAKKLQVLGTGSAAPFAAWLDELAAAHGFELAQNAGGSGIGGSDHQPFLEHQIPALHFFSGVHADYHKPTDDLERFEAPGTAATCELALDLVRKLAAAGDLVYVEPPKAPAKEGVAATPTRGNGTWFGTVPEYGFEGPGLKLAGSSAGSPAEKAGMRKDDVLIQVGDVRIDTMQDFVYALSLYKPGDTVVAKFLRDGREESARVLLATRVKQ
;
A
#
# COMPACT_ATOMS: atom_id res chain seq x y z
N MET A 1 -6.79 -23.63 54.09
CA MET A 1 -6.05 -24.73 54.74
C MET A 1 -4.68 -24.83 54.11
N LEU A 2 -3.62 -24.74 54.94
CA LEU A 2 -2.22 -25.26 54.85
C LEU A 2 -1.56 -25.40 53.45
N ARG A 3 -0.28 -25.07 53.21
CA ARG A 3 0.88 -24.86 54.09
C ARG A 3 2.05 -24.23 53.30
N ARG A 4 2.85 -23.44 54.02
CA ARG A 4 4.20 -22.96 53.67
C ARG A 4 5.19 -24.12 53.54
N SER A 5 6.29 -23.92 52.82
CA SER A 5 7.63 -24.33 53.30
C SER A 5 8.74 -23.51 52.64
N THR A 6 9.49 -22.85 53.51
CA THR A 6 10.72 -22.09 53.30
C THR A 6 11.90 -23.02 53.57
N PHE A 7 13.04 -22.86 52.90
CA PHE A 7 14.33 -23.29 53.44
C PHE A 7 15.42 -22.25 53.12
N VAL A 8 16.13 -21.87 54.18
CA VAL A 8 17.26 -20.95 54.28
C VAL A 8 18.38 -21.73 54.97
N PHE A 9 19.64 -21.57 54.54
CA PHE A 9 20.89 -21.63 55.32
C PHE A 9 22.02 -21.20 54.34
N SER A 10 22.69 -20.05 54.43
CA SER A 10 23.50 -19.39 55.48
C SER A 10 24.89 -20.02 55.68
N SER A 11 25.95 -19.22 55.44
CA SER A 11 27.28 -19.10 56.14
C SER A 11 28.32 -18.58 55.13
N LEU A 12 28.69 -17.30 55.07
CA LEU A 12 29.57 -16.49 55.93
C LEU A 12 31.04 -16.99 56.03
N PHE A 13 31.98 -16.25 55.42
CA PHE A 13 33.26 -15.88 56.05
C PHE A 13 33.79 -14.58 55.41
N ALA A 14 34.05 -13.60 56.28
CA ALA A 14 34.72 -12.34 56.00
C ALA A 14 36.16 -12.40 56.50
N VAL A 15 37.11 -11.72 55.85
CA VAL A 15 38.18 -10.94 56.50
C VAL A 15 38.62 -9.81 55.55
N ALA A 16 38.72 -8.61 56.12
CA ALA A 16 39.12 -7.35 55.51
C ALA A 16 40.62 -7.09 55.61
N ALA A 17 41.16 -6.18 54.78
CA ALA A 17 42.09 -5.12 55.21
C ALA A 17 42.33 -4.09 54.09
N LEU A 18 42.06 -2.82 54.41
CA LEU A 18 42.53 -1.63 53.71
C LEU A 18 44.05 -1.46 53.83
N PHE A 19 44.71 -0.81 52.87
CA PHE A 19 45.59 0.35 53.13
C PHE A 19 45.85 1.17 51.85
N ALA A 20 45.97 2.47 52.04
CA ALA A 20 45.98 3.53 51.04
C ALA A 20 47.39 4.02 50.67
N CYS A 21 47.43 4.80 49.57
CA CYS A 21 48.36 5.89 49.22
C CYS A 21 49.85 5.60 48.96
N GLY A 22 50.34 6.09 47.81
CA GLY A 22 51.74 6.48 47.64
C GLY A 22 52.21 6.62 46.20
N SER A 23 52.17 7.85 45.64
CA SER A 23 53.16 8.32 44.66
C SER A 23 54.25 9.08 45.41
N PRO A 24 55.52 9.07 44.95
CA PRO A 24 56.06 10.32 44.37
C PRO A 24 57.16 10.19 43.29
N ASN A 25 57.14 11.17 42.37
CA ASN A 25 58.20 11.96 41.70
C ASN A 25 59.67 11.48 41.50
N GLY A 26 60.23 11.86 40.33
CA GLY A 26 61.63 12.32 40.14
C GLY A 26 62.35 11.70 38.93
N SER A 27 62.38 12.33 37.74
CA SER A 27 63.45 13.21 37.20
C SER A 27 64.86 12.61 37.11
N THR A 28 65.43 12.48 35.91
CA THR A 28 66.61 13.24 35.43
C THR A 28 67.02 12.82 34.01
N ALA A 29 67.48 13.81 33.24
CA ALA A 29 68.02 13.69 31.89
C ALA A 29 69.53 13.43 31.90
N THR A 30 70.06 12.77 30.86
CA THR A 30 71.35 13.17 30.24
C THR A 30 71.51 12.63 28.82
N SER A 31 72.15 13.46 28.01
CA SER A 31 72.41 13.38 26.57
C SER A 31 73.59 12.49 26.18
N ALA A 32 73.54 11.91 24.99
CA ALA A 32 74.72 11.77 24.13
C ALA A 32 74.31 11.86 22.65
N ARG A 33 74.84 12.89 21.97
CA ARG A 33 74.80 13.07 20.51
C ARG A 33 75.88 12.19 19.86
N ALA A 34 75.55 11.61 18.72
CA ALA A 34 76.49 11.36 17.64
C ALA A 34 75.76 11.70 16.32
N ASP A 35 76.25 12.73 15.64
CA ASP A 35 75.81 13.17 14.32
C ASP A 35 76.35 12.22 13.24
N ALA A 36 75.50 11.82 12.29
CA ALA A 36 75.91 11.47 10.93
C ALA A 36 74.72 11.65 9.95
N GLU A 37 74.78 12.75 9.21
CA GLU A 37 74.38 12.96 7.81
C GLU A 37 72.93 12.65 7.33
N ARG A 38 72.18 13.76 7.21
CA ARG A 38 71.22 14.15 6.14
C ARG A 38 70.62 13.04 5.25
N SER A 39 69.32 12.81 5.43
CA SER A 39 68.34 12.74 4.35
C SER A 39 67.00 13.31 4.83
N HIS A 40 66.31 14.03 3.94
CA HIS A 40 65.05 14.72 4.21
C HIS A 40 63.93 13.78 4.70
N PRO A 41 63.12 14.11 5.73
CA PRO A 41 61.86 13.43 5.98
C PRO A 41 60.77 14.11 5.13
N GLY A 42 60.86 13.90 3.82
CA GLY A 42 59.79 14.24 2.89
C GLY A 42 58.98 12.98 2.61
N ALA A 43 57.72 12.98 3.05
CA ALA A 43 56.64 12.20 2.42
C ALA A 43 56.87 10.69 2.24
N GLU A 44 56.96 9.92 3.32
CA GLU A 44 56.58 8.51 3.33
C GLU A 44 55.72 8.19 4.55
N ARG A 45 54.53 8.81 4.61
CA ARG A 45 53.34 8.07 5.03
C ARG A 45 52.69 7.61 3.74
N SER A 46 53.16 6.47 3.25
CA SER A 46 52.49 5.76 2.18
C SER A 46 51.03 5.55 2.58
N HIS A 47 50.16 5.78 1.60
CA HIS A 47 48.75 5.43 1.63
C HIS A 47 48.58 3.99 2.15
N ALA A 48 48.29 3.84 3.43
CA ALA A 48 47.47 2.72 3.86
C ALA A 48 46.10 3.02 3.27
N ALA A 49 45.80 2.42 2.12
CA ALA A 49 44.44 2.33 1.63
C ALA A 49 43.58 1.84 2.80
N LEU A 50 42.59 2.64 3.20
CA LEU A 50 41.48 2.11 3.99
C LEU A 50 40.95 0.94 3.16
N GLU A 51 41.18 -0.30 3.60
CA GLU A 51 40.47 -1.45 3.05
C GLU A 51 38.98 -1.13 3.23
N HIS A 52 38.30 -0.80 2.13
CA HIS A 52 36.88 -0.52 2.18
C HIS A 52 36.19 -1.81 2.64
N ALA A 53 35.44 -1.72 3.75
CA ALA A 53 34.58 -2.82 4.16
C ALA A 53 33.64 -3.18 3.00
N LEU A 54 33.56 -4.47 2.68
CA LEU A 54 32.65 -5.01 1.68
C LEU A 54 31.31 -5.36 2.33
N ALA A 55 30.29 -5.57 1.50
CA ALA A 55 28.99 -6.04 1.96
C ALA A 55 29.10 -7.51 2.43
N ASP A 56 28.49 -7.82 3.56
CA ASP A 56 28.56 -9.14 4.18
C ASP A 56 27.26 -9.93 3.96
N ALA A 57 27.33 -10.95 3.10
CA ALA A 57 26.21 -11.81 2.76
C ALA A 57 25.60 -12.52 3.98
N GLU A 58 26.41 -12.87 4.99
CA GLU A 58 25.91 -13.54 6.21
C GLU A 58 25.09 -12.58 7.07
N ARG A 59 25.48 -11.29 7.11
CA ARG A 59 24.70 -10.25 7.80
C ARG A 59 23.37 -10.00 7.09
N LEU A 60 23.39 -9.90 5.77
CA LEU A 60 22.20 -9.74 4.96
C LEU A 60 21.24 -10.93 5.16
N HIS A 61 21.75 -12.16 5.12
CA HIS A 61 20.96 -13.35 5.39
C HIS A 61 20.35 -13.34 6.80
N ALA A 62 21.13 -12.97 7.82
CA ALA A 62 20.63 -12.90 9.20
C ALA A 62 19.53 -11.84 9.37
N ASP A 63 19.68 -10.68 8.71
CA ASP A 63 18.70 -9.60 8.77
C ASP A 63 17.40 -9.98 8.03
N VAL A 64 17.49 -10.60 6.85
CA VAL A 64 16.31 -11.12 6.12
C VAL A 64 15.65 -12.26 6.90
N ALA A 65 16.43 -13.20 7.45
CA ALA A 65 15.90 -14.30 8.24
C ALA A 65 15.12 -13.82 9.47
N TRP A 66 15.52 -12.70 10.08
CA TRP A 66 14.76 -12.13 11.20
C TRP A 66 13.49 -11.40 10.74
N LEU A 67 13.60 -10.61 9.67
CA LEU A 67 12.48 -9.82 9.14
C LEU A 67 11.38 -10.72 8.58
N ALA A 68 11.76 -11.73 7.80
CA ALA A 68 10.88 -12.66 7.10
C ALA A 68 10.58 -13.95 7.90
N ASP A 69 10.74 -13.93 9.22
CA ASP A 69 10.30 -15.02 10.09
C ASP A 69 8.78 -14.94 10.32
N ASP A 70 8.08 -16.08 10.37
CA ASP A 70 6.65 -16.17 10.71
C ASP A 70 6.32 -15.43 12.02
N ALA A 71 7.26 -15.38 12.97
CA ALA A 71 7.12 -14.65 14.21
C ALA A 71 6.96 -13.13 14.01
N GLN A 72 7.26 -12.59 12.82
CA GLN A 72 6.99 -11.21 12.42
C GLN A 72 5.66 -11.02 11.70
N GLY A 73 4.85 -12.07 11.56
CA GLY A 73 3.45 -11.99 11.12
C GLY A 73 3.23 -11.25 9.80
N GLY A 74 4.24 -11.23 8.91
CA GLY A 74 4.22 -10.55 7.61
C GLY A 74 4.18 -9.02 7.67
N ARG A 75 4.42 -8.42 8.84
CA ARG A 75 4.74 -6.98 9.02
C ARG A 75 3.75 -6.00 8.37
N ARG A 76 2.45 -6.28 8.36
CA ARG A 76 1.45 -5.36 7.78
C ARG A 76 1.45 -4.01 8.50
N ALA A 77 1.58 -2.91 7.75
CA ALA A 77 1.58 -1.56 8.33
C ALA A 77 0.35 -1.30 9.24
N GLY A 78 0.59 -0.59 10.34
CA GLY A 78 -0.42 -0.30 11.38
C GLY A 78 -0.64 -1.42 12.41
N THR A 79 -0.06 -2.61 12.21
CA THR A 79 -0.15 -3.73 13.16
C THR A 79 1.00 -3.72 14.18
N GLU A 80 0.88 -4.51 15.25
CA GLU A 80 1.98 -4.72 16.21
C GLU A 80 3.21 -5.34 15.53
N ASP A 81 3.00 -6.16 14.51
CA ASP A 81 4.03 -6.85 13.77
C ASP A 81 4.94 -5.88 12.99
N ALA A 82 4.35 -4.93 12.26
CA ALA A 82 5.11 -3.85 11.64
C ALA A 82 5.79 -2.96 12.68
N ARG A 83 5.13 -2.65 13.81
CA ARG A 83 5.75 -1.82 14.87
C ARG A 83 6.96 -2.50 15.50
N ARG A 84 6.94 -3.83 15.66
CA ARG A 84 8.07 -4.63 16.13
C ARG A 84 9.23 -4.62 15.12
N ALA A 85 8.94 -4.77 13.83
CA ALA A 85 9.94 -4.66 12.77
C ALA A 85 10.60 -3.26 12.74
N GLY A 86 9.80 -2.19 12.77
CA GLY A 86 10.31 -0.82 12.82
C GLY A 86 11.16 -0.53 14.07
N ALA A 87 10.75 -1.02 15.24
CA ALA A 87 11.53 -0.89 16.46
C ALA A 87 12.86 -1.67 16.41
N TRP A 88 12.87 -2.82 15.73
CA TRP A 88 14.10 -3.57 15.50
C TRP A 88 15.05 -2.82 14.55
N ILE A 89 14.54 -2.24 13.46
CA ILE A 89 15.33 -1.40 12.53
C ILE A 89 15.92 -0.19 13.27
N GLU A 90 15.13 0.48 14.11
CA GLU A 90 15.62 1.56 14.96
C GLU A 90 16.78 1.10 15.86
N ALA A 91 16.64 -0.06 16.51
CA ALA A 91 17.70 -0.62 17.35
C ALA A 91 18.96 -0.97 16.53
N ARG A 92 18.80 -1.41 15.27
CA ARG A 92 19.92 -1.64 14.34
C ARG A 92 20.65 -0.35 14.01
N PHE A 93 19.92 0.72 13.66
CA PHE A 93 20.51 2.03 13.41
C PHE A 93 21.22 2.60 14.63
N GLN A 94 20.64 2.44 15.83
CA GLN A 94 21.28 2.82 17.10
C GLN A 94 22.57 2.05 17.35
N ALA A 95 22.56 0.72 17.13
CA ALA A 95 23.73 -0.12 17.31
C ALA A 95 24.87 0.21 16.33
N LEU A 96 24.54 0.70 15.14
CA LEU A 96 25.50 1.22 14.17
C LEU A 96 26.05 2.61 14.57
N GLY A 97 25.40 3.31 15.49
CA GLY A 97 25.81 4.66 15.93
C GLY A 97 25.43 5.77 14.95
N LEU A 98 24.36 5.58 14.19
CA LEU A 98 23.83 6.59 13.27
C LEU A 98 23.11 7.71 14.03
N GLU A 99 23.06 8.90 13.44
CA GLU A 99 22.28 10.01 14.00
C GLU A 99 20.79 9.85 13.65
N PRO A 100 19.87 10.17 14.57
CA PRO A 100 18.44 10.17 14.27
C PRO A 100 18.05 11.25 13.24
N ALA A 101 17.13 10.93 12.33
CA ALA A 101 16.62 11.85 11.31
C ALA A 101 15.08 11.88 11.18
N GLY A 102 14.37 11.35 12.18
CA GLY A 102 12.91 11.43 12.30
C GLY A 102 12.44 12.75 12.94
N GLU A 103 11.15 12.82 13.27
CA GLU A 103 10.55 14.00 13.95
C GLU A 103 11.01 14.08 15.41
N HIS A 104 11.00 12.94 16.09
CA HIS A 104 11.40 12.76 17.48
C HIS A 104 12.29 11.52 17.59
N GLY A 105 13.60 11.70 17.45
CA GLY A 105 14.54 10.58 17.34
C GLY A 105 14.49 9.96 15.95
N PHE A 106 14.44 8.63 15.84
CA PHE A 106 14.46 7.95 14.55
C PHE A 106 13.10 7.91 13.85
N ARG A 107 11.99 8.15 14.56
CA ARG A 107 10.65 7.87 14.03
C ARG A 107 9.95 9.10 13.47
N GLN A 108 9.13 8.87 12.44
CA GLN A 108 8.07 9.77 11.99
C GLN A 108 6.78 8.97 11.92
N SER A 109 5.75 9.35 12.68
CA SER A 109 4.56 8.51 12.89
C SER A 109 3.35 9.02 12.14
N PHE A 110 2.51 8.10 11.66
CA PHE A 110 1.27 8.41 10.95
C PHE A 110 0.26 7.26 11.10
N ASP A 111 -1.01 7.56 10.85
CA ASP A 111 -2.07 6.55 10.93
C ASP A 111 -2.31 5.89 9.58
N VAL A 112 -2.52 4.57 9.59
CA VAL A 112 -2.99 3.80 8.44
C VAL A 112 -4.31 3.11 8.77
N ALA A 113 -5.14 2.90 7.74
CA ALA A 113 -6.39 2.17 7.91
C ALA A 113 -6.12 0.66 8.10
N LEU A 114 -6.68 0.09 9.16
CA LEU A 114 -6.68 -1.36 9.37
C LEU A 114 -7.87 -2.01 8.64
N PRO A 115 -7.80 -3.32 8.34
CA PRO A 115 -8.96 -4.05 7.84
C PRO A 115 -10.19 -3.80 8.74
N ALA A 116 -11.32 -3.54 8.10
CA ALA A 116 -12.58 -3.43 8.82
C ALA A 116 -13.02 -4.81 9.34
N GLY A 117 -13.84 -4.84 10.39
CA GLY A 117 -14.32 -6.07 10.99
C GLY A 117 -15.78 -5.97 11.43
N ASP A 118 -16.42 -7.13 11.61
CA ASP A 118 -17.73 -7.25 12.25
C ASP A 118 -17.55 -7.38 13.77
N ARG A 119 -18.28 -6.60 14.55
CA ARG A 119 -18.32 -6.73 16.03
C ARG A 119 -19.28 -7.82 16.50
N GLY A 120 -20.08 -8.40 15.58
CA GLY A 120 -21.02 -9.49 15.85
C GLY A 120 -22.42 -9.02 16.28
N GLY A 121 -22.63 -7.70 16.38
CA GLY A 121 -23.94 -7.11 16.67
C GLY A 121 -24.85 -6.92 15.45
N SER A 122 -24.36 -7.22 14.25
CA SER A 122 -25.08 -7.03 12.98
C SER A 122 -26.39 -7.84 12.95
N LYS A 123 -27.50 -7.21 12.56
CA LYS A 123 -28.83 -7.85 12.55
C LYS A 123 -29.78 -7.23 11.53
N LEU A 124 -30.76 -8.04 11.12
CA LEU A 124 -31.90 -7.65 10.31
C LEU A 124 -33.19 -7.88 11.12
N VAL A 125 -34.11 -6.91 11.13
CA VAL A 125 -35.37 -7.01 11.86
C VAL A 125 -36.55 -6.77 10.91
N CYS A 126 -37.59 -7.61 11.01
CA CYS A 126 -38.86 -7.42 10.33
C CYS A 126 -40.02 -7.81 11.26
N GLY A 127 -40.75 -6.82 11.77
CA GLY A 127 -41.79 -7.05 12.78
C GLY A 127 -41.17 -7.65 14.05
N GLU A 128 -41.68 -8.82 14.48
CA GLU A 128 -41.17 -9.54 15.65
C GLU A 128 -39.99 -10.47 15.32
N ARG A 129 -39.66 -10.66 14.04
CA ARG A 129 -38.56 -11.55 13.62
C ARG A 129 -37.25 -10.79 13.56
N THR A 130 -36.19 -11.43 14.05
CA THR A 130 -34.81 -10.93 13.99
C THR A 130 -33.91 -12.02 13.43
N TRP A 131 -33.07 -11.66 12.46
CA TRP A 131 -31.98 -12.48 11.94
C TRP A 131 -30.66 -11.88 12.41
N GLN A 132 -29.82 -12.71 13.02
CA GLN A 132 -28.52 -12.35 13.58
C GLN A 132 -27.61 -13.58 13.56
N GLY A 133 -26.30 -13.36 13.55
CA GLY A 133 -25.31 -14.42 13.60
C GLY A 133 -24.90 -14.90 12.21
N THR A 134 -23.72 -15.50 12.14
CA THR A 134 -22.99 -15.75 10.89
C THR A 134 -23.69 -16.71 9.93
N GLU A 135 -24.62 -17.53 10.41
CA GLU A 135 -25.45 -18.43 9.57
C GLU A 135 -26.65 -17.72 8.91
N ALA A 136 -26.99 -16.51 9.35
CA ALA A 136 -28.14 -15.75 8.87
C ALA A 136 -27.74 -14.44 8.20
N VAL A 137 -26.94 -13.63 8.90
CA VAL A 137 -26.48 -12.33 8.42
C VAL A 137 -25.05 -12.03 8.87
N VAL A 138 -24.27 -11.48 7.96
CA VAL A 138 -22.97 -10.84 8.26
C VAL A 138 -22.88 -9.53 7.49
N PRO A 139 -22.19 -8.50 7.99
CA PRO A 139 -21.94 -7.30 7.20
C PRO A 139 -21.06 -7.62 5.99
N ALA A 140 -21.45 -7.15 4.81
CA ALA A 140 -20.64 -7.30 3.61
C ALA A 140 -19.33 -6.47 3.73
N TYR A 141 -18.27 -6.86 3.03
CA TYR A 141 -16.96 -6.18 3.11
C TYR A 141 -16.98 -4.67 2.79
N CYS A 142 -18.00 -4.19 2.08
CA CYS A 142 -18.19 -2.78 1.73
C CYS A 142 -19.21 -2.04 2.62
N SER A 143 -19.73 -2.71 3.63
CA SER A 143 -20.70 -2.18 4.59
C SER A 143 -20.06 -1.12 5.48
N ASP A 144 -20.82 -0.09 5.82
CA ASP A 144 -20.46 0.84 6.88
C ASP A 144 -21.29 0.60 8.14
N GLY A 145 -20.71 0.98 9.28
CA GLY A 145 -21.33 0.83 10.59
C GLY A 145 -22.48 1.79 10.76
N ALA A 146 -23.71 1.32 10.51
CA ALA A 146 -24.90 2.16 10.48
C ALA A 146 -26.18 1.34 10.70
N SER A 147 -27.27 2.06 10.95
CA SER A 147 -28.62 1.52 10.92
C SER A 147 -29.47 2.24 9.89
N ALA A 148 -30.34 1.52 9.21
CA ALA A 148 -31.35 2.10 8.33
C ALA A 148 -32.66 1.33 8.40
N LYS A 149 -33.76 2.02 8.08
CA LYS A 149 -35.10 1.45 8.01
C LYS A 149 -35.74 1.86 6.71
N GLY A 150 -36.40 0.92 6.04
CA GLY A 150 -37.08 1.20 4.78
C GLY A 150 -37.93 0.03 4.31
N GLU A 151 -38.74 0.28 3.30
CA GLU A 151 -39.49 -0.77 2.61
C GLU A 151 -38.55 -1.65 1.79
N LEU A 152 -38.75 -2.96 1.84
CA LEU A 152 -37.98 -3.96 1.12
C LEU A 152 -38.33 -3.93 -0.38
N VAL A 153 -37.33 -3.84 -1.25
CA VAL A 153 -37.51 -3.94 -2.72
C VAL A 153 -36.51 -4.92 -3.31
N PHE A 154 -37.01 -5.99 -3.93
CA PHE A 154 -36.17 -6.94 -4.66
C PHE A 154 -35.77 -6.39 -6.03
N VAL A 155 -34.47 -6.35 -6.30
CA VAL A 155 -33.88 -5.75 -7.52
C VAL A 155 -33.11 -6.76 -8.37
N GLY A 156 -33.36 -8.06 -8.18
CA GLY A 156 -32.68 -9.12 -8.91
C GLY A 156 -31.18 -9.17 -8.61
N TYR A 157 -30.32 -9.17 -9.63
CA TYR A 157 -28.87 -9.15 -9.42
C TYR A 157 -28.33 -7.73 -9.13
N GLY A 158 -29.11 -6.66 -9.33
CA GLY A 158 -28.64 -5.27 -9.19
C GLY A 158 -27.59 -4.87 -10.24
N VAL A 159 -27.59 -5.55 -11.40
CA VAL A 159 -26.58 -5.36 -12.45
C VAL A 159 -27.06 -4.36 -13.50
N GLU A 160 -26.13 -3.50 -13.93
CA GLU A 160 -26.27 -2.62 -15.08
C GLU A 160 -25.05 -2.81 -15.98
N ASN A 161 -25.28 -3.30 -17.21
CA ASN A 161 -24.25 -3.61 -18.20
C ASN A 161 -24.82 -3.44 -19.62
N ASP A 162 -24.54 -2.29 -20.23
CA ASP A 162 -25.03 -1.99 -21.59
C ASP A 162 -24.40 -2.89 -22.67
N ALA A 163 -23.16 -3.35 -22.48
CA ALA A 163 -22.50 -4.21 -23.46
C ALA A 163 -23.17 -5.59 -23.57
N LEU A 164 -23.81 -6.04 -22.50
CA LEU A 164 -24.61 -7.26 -22.44
C LEU A 164 -26.11 -6.99 -22.53
N GLU A 165 -26.51 -5.76 -22.82
CA GLU A 165 -27.91 -5.30 -22.88
C GLU A 165 -28.71 -5.70 -21.63
N TRP A 166 -28.06 -5.66 -20.46
CA TRP A 166 -28.64 -6.10 -19.20
C TRP A 166 -28.75 -4.95 -18.22
N ASN A 167 -29.96 -4.61 -17.80
CA ASN A 167 -30.21 -3.68 -16.70
C ASN A 167 -31.41 -4.15 -15.88
N ASP A 168 -31.17 -4.57 -14.64
CA ASP A 168 -32.22 -5.06 -13.74
C ASP A 168 -33.17 -3.93 -13.30
N PHE A 169 -32.64 -2.72 -13.13
CA PHE A 169 -33.42 -1.55 -12.70
C PHE A 169 -34.42 -1.12 -13.78
N ARG A 170 -34.01 -1.05 -15.05
CA ARG A 170 -34.92 -0.74 -16.18
C ARG A 170 -36.04 -1.76 -16.32
N LYS A 171 -35.76 -3.05 -16.10
CA LYS A 171 -36.78 -4.11 -16.15
C LYS A 171 -37.84 -3.99 -15.05
N LEU A 172 -37.49 -3.34 -13.94
CA LEU A 172 -38.35 -3.13 -12.78
C LEU A 172 -38.93 -1.71 -12.67
N ASP A 173 -38.71 -0.86 -13.67
CA ASP A 173 -39.08 0.57 -13.62
C ASP A 173 -38.42 1.32 -12.43
N LEU A 174 -37.16 0.97 -12.14
CA LEU A 174 -36.34 1.55 -11.07
C LEU A 174 -35.15 2.34 -11.61
N ASP A 175 -35.19 2.81 -12.86
CA ASP A 175 -34.02 3.44 -13.48
C ASP A 175 -33.74 4.87 -12.97
N ALA A 176 -34.75 5.54 -12.43
CA ALA A 176 -34.60 6.89 -11.86
C ALA A 176 -33.65 6.90 -10.64
N ASN A 177 -32.85 7.96 -10.50
CA ASN A 177 -31.86 8.13 -9.42
C ASN A 177 -32.48 8.23 -8.01
N ASP A 178 -33.80 8.29 -7.87
CA ASP A 178 -34.53 8.30 -6.60
C ASP A 178 -35.54 7.15 -6.48
N ALA A 179 -35.54 6.19 -7.41
CA ALA A 179 -36.50 5.08 -7.44
C ALA A 179 -36.48 4.19 -6.17
N LEU A 180 -35.36 4.18 -5.46
CA LEU A 180 -35.14 3.47 -4.20
C LEU A 180 -35.01 4.42 -2.99
N ALA A 181 -35.37 5.69 -3.12
CA ALA A 181 -35.30 6.67 -2.03
C ALA A 181 -36.01 6.17 -0.76
N GLY A 182 -35.26 6.03 0.33
CA GLY A 182 -35.78 5.55 1.62
C GLY A 182 -36.07 4.05 1.70
N LYS A 183 -35.70 3.27 0.68
CA LYS A 183 -35.96 1.82 0.58
C LYS A 183 -34.73 0.99 0.89
N VAL A 184 -34.96 -0.26 1.30
CA VAL A 184 -33.92 -1.29 1.47
C VAL A 184 -33.92 -2.19 0.25
N ALA A 185 -32.86 -2.12 -0.55
CA ALA A 185 -32.74 -2.93 -1.76
C ALA A 185 -32.28 -4.35 -1.44
N VAL A 186 -32.80 -5.34 -2.16
CA VAL A 186 -32.36 -6.74 -2.06
C VAL A 186 -31.79 -7.18 -3.40
N VAL A 187 -30.50 -7.53 -3.41
CA VAL A 187 -29.78 -8.03 -4.59
C VAL A 187 -29.33 -9.47 -4.37
N VAL A 188 -29.14 -10.23 -5.44
CA VAL A 188 -28.54 -11.58 -5.40
C VAL A 188 -27.03 -11.49 -5.69
N ARG A 189 -26.20 -12.21 -4.93
CA ARG A 189 -24.75 -12.34 -5.17
C ARG A 189 -24.49 -13.09 -6.49
N GLY A 190 -23.34 -12.83 -7.11
CA GLY A 190 -22.96 -13.46 -8.38
C GLY A 190 -23.46 -12.70 -9.59
N ALA A 191 -23.62 -13.36 -10.74
CA ALA A 191 -24.07 -12.75 -11.98
C ALA A 191 -25.15 -13.63 -12.62
N PRO A 192 -26.02 -13.05 -13.48
CA PRO A 192 -26.96 -13.86 -14.25
C PRO A 192 -26.22 -14.96 -15.04
N PRO A 193 -26.65 -16.24 -14.96
CA PRO A 193 -26.04 -17.30 -15.74
C PRO A 193 -26.21 -17.02 -17.24
N LYS A 194 -25.25 -17.43 -18.08
CA LYS A 194 -25.38 -17.28 -19.56
C LYS A 194 -26.04 -18.50 -20.23
N LYS A 195 -25.95 -19.66 -19.57
CA LYS A 195 -26.53 -20.96 -19.93
C LYS A 195 -26.88 -21.68 -18.64
N GLN A 196 -27.81 -22.64 -18.70
CA GLN A 196 -28.28 -23.40 -17.54
C GLN A 196 -27.15 -24.13 -16.79
N ASP A 197 -26.05 -24.47 -17.47
CA ASP A 197 -24.91 -25.20 -16.91
C ASP A 197 -23.62 -24.34 -16.78
N ALA A 198 -23.72 -23.01 -16.86
CA ALA A 198 -22.54 -22.15 -16.73
C ALA A 198 -22.15 -22.00 -15.25
N PRO A 199 -20.88 -22.22 -14.87
CA PRO A 199 -20.44 -22.07 -13.49
C PRO A 199 -20.70 -20.65 -13.00
N ILE A 200 -21.18 -20.55 -11.76
CA ILE A 200 -21.53 -19.27 -11.17
C ILE A 200 -20.27 -18.53 -10.77
N ALA A 201 -20.19 -17.36 -11.36
CA ALA A 201 -19.28 -16.29 -11.10
C ALA A 201 -19.11 -15.97 -9.59
N ASP A 202 -18.03 -16.39 -8.95
CA ASP A 202 -17.69 -15.87 -7.62
C ASP A 202 -17.32 -14.37 -7.74
N ALA A 203 -18.21 -13.51 -7.22
CA ALA A 203 -18.13 -12.06 -7.34
C ALA A 203 -17.27 -11.39 -6.25
N ASN A 204 -16.54 -12.15 -5.44
CA ASN A 204 -16.05 -11.67 -4.15
C ASN A 204 -14.92 -10.64 -4.15
N ALA A 205 -14.26 -10.29 -5.27
CA ALA A 205 -13.39 -9.11 -5.20
C ALA A 205 -13.09 -8.41 -6.51
N ASN A 206 -12.82 -9.09 -7.62
CA ASN A 206 -12.01 -8.42 -8.63
C ASN A 206 -12.10 -9.04 -10.04
N VAL A 207 -13.27 -8.90 -10.67
CA VAL A 207 -13.67 -9.53 -11.94
C VAL A 207 -14.11 -10.95 -11.71
N VAL A 208 -15.31 -11.24 -12.18
CA VAL A 208 -15.75 -12.60 -12.42
C VAL A 208 -14.79 -13.21 -13.45
N ALA A 209 -13.79 -13.96 -13.00
CA ALA A 209 -12.93 -14.69 -13.91
C ALA A 209 -13.79 -15.63 -14.79
N GLY A 210 -13.64 -15.53 -16.11
CA GLY A 210 -14.36 -16.39 -17.05
C GLY A 210 -15.75 -15.92 -17.49
N THR A 211 -16.20 -14.71 -17.15
CA THR A 211 -17.45 -14.15 -17.72
C THR A 211 -17.29 -12.72 -18.26
N ASP A 212 -18.07 -12.39 -19.29
CA ASP A 212 -18.11 -11.04 -19.88
C ASP A 212 -18.77 -9.98 -18.95
N TRP A 213 -19.24 -10.37 -17.76
CA TRP A 213 -19.87 -9.45 -16.81
C TRP A 213 -18.87 -8.46 -16.20
N GLY A 214 -17.58 -8.82 -16.12
CA GLY A 214 -16.54 -7.94 -15.59
C GLY A 214 -16.87 -7.39 -14.20
N LEU A 215 -16.69 -6.08 -13.99
CA LEU A 215 -16.98 -5.40 -12.73
C LEU A 215 -18.47 -5.13 -12.48
N SER A 216 -19.30 -5.18 -13.52
CA SER A 216 -20.75 -4.89 -13.39
C SER A 216 -21.46 -5.87 -12.45
N ALA A 217 -20.93 -7.08 -12.30
CA ALA A 217 -21.43 -8.10 -11.39
C ALA A 217 -20.74 -8.14 -10.01
N SER A 218 -19.78 -7.24 -9.73
CA SER A 218 -19.16 -7.21 -8.40
C SER A 218 -20.18 -6.78 -7.33
N THR A 219 -20.10 -7.35 -6.12
CA THR A 219 -20.97 -6.96 -5.00
C THR A 219 -20.94 -5.46 -4.76
N PHE A 220 -19.77 -4.83 -4.81
CA PHE A 220 -19.62 -3.40 -4.64
C PHE A 220 -20.39 -2.60 -5.70
N THR A 221 -20.23 -2.91 -6.98
CA THR A 221 -20.94 -2.20 -8.06
C THR A 221 -22.46 -2.30 -7.91
N LYS A 222 -22.98 -3.48 -7.54
CA LYS A 222 -24.42 -3.68 -7.29
C LYS A 222 -24.94 -2.80 -6.15
N VAL A 223 -24.19 -2.74 -5.05
CA VAL A 223 -24.49 -1.86 -3.91
C VAL A 223 -24.49 -0.40 -4.35
N MET A 224 -23.47 0.02 -5.12
CA MET A 224 -23.37 1.39 -5.62
C MET A 224 -24.50 1.75 -6.60
N ASN A 225 -24.94 0.80 -7.44
CA ASN A 225 -26.11 0.99 -8.31
C ASN A 225 -27.40 1.22 -7.51
N CYS A 226 -27.55 0.55 -6.36
CA CYS A 226 -28.67 0.76 -5.44
C CYS A 226 -28.55 2.10 -4.71
N LYS A 227 -27.34 2.45 -4.22
CA LYS A 227 -27.05 3.74 -3.58
C LYS A 227 -27.37 4.92 -4.50
N ARG A 228 -26.91 4.86 -5.76
CA ARG A 228 -27.19 5.88 -6.79
C ARG A 228 -28.68 6.15 -6.95
N ARG A 229 -29.52 5.14 -6.71
CA ARG A 229 -30.99 5.20 -6.82
C ARG A 229 -31.69 5.57 -5.51
N GLY A 230 -30.94 5.89 -4.45
CA GLY A 230 -31.46 6.38 -3.17
C GLY A 230 -31.69 5.31 -2.10
N ALA A 231 -31.24 4.07 -2.32
CA ALA A 231 -31.36 3.02 -1.31
C ALA A 231 -30.65 3.42 -0.01
N VAL A 232 -31.28 3.17 1.14
CA VAL A 232 -30.73 3.49 2.47
C VAL A 232 -30.03 2.31 3.12
N ALA A 233 -30.22 1.09 2.59
CA ALA A 233 -29.49 -0.12 2.91
C ALA A 233 -29.56 -1.10 1.75
N VAL A 234 -28.66 -2.09 1.73
CA VAL A 234 -28.67 -3.17 0.75
C VAL A 234 -28.53 -4.52 1.47
N LEU A 235 -29.41 -5.47 1.14
CA LEU A 235 -29.29 -6.87 1.51
C LEU A 235 -28.77 -7.65 0.29
N VAL A 236 -27.70 -8.41 0.47
CA VAL A 236 -27.09 -9.23 -0.57
C VAL A 236 -27.38 -10.69 -0.24
N VAL A 237 -28.30 -11.29 -0.99
CA VAL A 237 -28.70 -12.69 -0.82
C VAL A 237 -27.63 -13.60 -1.42
N GLU A 238 -27.20 -14.58 -0.63
CA GLU A 238 -26.23 -15.59 -1.05
C GLU A 238 -26.80 -16.50 -2.15
N HIS A 239 -25.94 -16.92 -3.08
CA HIS A 239 -26.32 -17.86 -4.12
C HIS A 239 -26.29 -19.31 -3.57
N PRO A 240 -27.28 -20.18 -3.84
CA PRO A 240 -27.32 -21.55 -3.31
C PRO A 240 -26.12 -22.45 -3.66
N GLU A 241 -25.39 -22.13 -4.74
CA GLU A 241 -24.19 -22.87 -5.16
C GLU A 241 -22.91 -22.44 -4.41
N HIS A 242 -22.96 -21.38 -3.59
CA HIS A 242 -21.84 -20.99 -2.76
C HIS A 242 -21.91 -21.68 -1.40
N ALA A 243 -20.77 -22.19 -0.94
CA ALA A 243 -20.66 -22.82 0.37
C ALA A 243 -20.68 -21.76 1.48
N GLU A 244 -21.38 -22.04 2.57
CA GLU A 244 -21.22 -21.35 3.85
C GLU A 244 -19.77 -21.50 4.36
N PRO A 245 -19.23 -20.52 5.09
CA PRO A 245 -19.93 -19.37 5.70
C PRO A 245 -20.16 -18.19 4.75
N LEU A 246 -21.17 -17.37 5.04
CA LEU A 246 -21.40 -16.08 4.39
C LEU A 246 -20.12 -15.21 4.35
N PRO A 247 -19.83 -14.56 3.20
CA PRO A 247 -18.61 -13.77 3.06
C PRO A 247 -18.72 -12.43 3.79
N GLY A 248 -17.98 -12.29 4.90
CA GLY A 248 -17.88 -11.04 5.66
C GLY A 248 -16.70 -10.15 5.23
N PHE A 249 -16.08 -9.50 6.23
CA PHE A 249 -14.83 -8.76 6.05
C PHE A 249 -13.65 -9.72 5.96
N ASP A 250 -13.36 -10.18 4.75
CA ASP A 250 -12.15 -10.97 4.50
C ASP A 250 -11.69 -10.84 3.04
N SER A 251 -12.58 -10.44 2.14
CA SER A 251 -12.34 -10.26 0.71
C SER A 251 -11.98 -8.80 0.37
N GLY A 252 -10.75 -8.39 0.66
CA GLY A 252 -10.08 -7.37 -0.15
C GLY A 252 -10.54 -5.90 -0.07
N ALA A 253 -9.65 -5.05 0.44
CA ALA A 253 -9.67 -3.58 0.47
C ALA A 253 -10.89 -2.97 1.16
N ALA A 254 -10.65 -1.98 2.03
CA ALA A 254 -11.70 -1.25 2.73
C ALA A 254 -12.50 -0.35 1.76
N LYS A 255 -13.28 -0.95 0.85
CA LYS A 255 -14.29 -0.21 0.09
C LYS A 255 -15.37 0.24 1.07
N GLN A 256 -15.87 1.44 0.86
CA GLN A 256 -16.93 2.03 1.64
C GLN A 256 -18.06 2.37 0.70
N SER A 257 -19.25 1.86 1.01
CA SER A 257 -20.47 2.19 0.26
C SER A 257 -21.20 3.39 0.87
N SER A 258 -20.87 3.80 2.10
CA SER A 258 -21.65 4.74 2.92
C SER A 258 -23.04 4.22 3.30
N LEU A 259 -23.33 2.93 3.10
CA LEU A 259 -24.58 2.28 3.45
C LEU A 259 -24.33 1.10 4.42
N PRO A 260 -25.27 0.79 5.32
CA PRO A 260 -25.30 -0.52 5.96
C PRO A 260 -25.68 -1.57 4.91
N VAL A 261 -24.78 -2.54 4.73
CA VAL A 261 -24.94 -3.66 3.79
C VAL A 261 -24.78 -4.98 4.55
N LEU A 262 -25.77 -5.87 4.44
CA LEU A 262 -25.71 -7.21 5.03
C LEU A 262 -25.72 -8.27 3.93
N MET A 263 -24.81 -9.24 4.01
CA MET A 263 -25.00 -10.54 3.38
C MET A 263 -26.10 -11.29 4.14
N LEU A 264 -26.99 -11.93 3.41
CA LEU A 264 -28.15 -12.66 3.93
C LEU A 264 -28.12 -14.09 3.40
N SER A 265 -28.22 -15.08 4.27
CA SER A 265 -28.31 -16.48 3.83
C SER A 265 -29.62 -16.73 3.07
N LEU A 266 -29.60 -17.72 2.18
CA LEU A 266 -30.75 -18.05 1.35
C LEU A 266 -31.98 -18.41 2.19
N ASP A 267 -31.78 -19.15 3.28
CA ASP A 267 -32.86 -19.53 4.20
C ASP A 267 -33.43 -18.31 4.95
N ALA A 268 -32.56 -17.38 5.36
CA ALA A 268 -33.00 -16.14 5.96
C ALA A 268 -33.81 -15.29 4.96
N PHE A 269 -33.39 -15.22 3.70
CA PHE A 269 -34.16 -14.55 2.64
C PHE A 269 -35.52 -15.21 2.38
N ARG A 270 -35.58 -16.54 2.23
CA ARG A 270 -36.84 -17.28 2.03
C ARG A 270 -37.84 -17.05 3.16
N ALA A 271 -37.35 -16.98 4.40
CA ALA A 271 -38.17 -16.69 5.57
C ALA A 271 -38.59 -15.22 5.68
N LEU A 272 -37.71 -14.30 5.24
CA LEU A 272 -37.96 -12.86 5.23
C LEU A 272 -38.98 -12.48 4.17
N ALA A 273 -38.83 -13.02 2.95
CA ALA A 273 -39.52 -12.57 1.75
C ALA A 273 -40.06 -13.73 0.88
N PRO A 274 -40.98 -14.53 1.44
CA PRO A 274 -41.52 -15.73 0.77
C PRO A 274 -42.16 -15.43 -0.59
N GLU A 275 -42.72 -14.23 -0.78
CA GLU A 275 -43.32 -13.80 -2.05
C GLU A 275 -42.32 -13.69 -3.20
N TYR A 276 -41.02 -13.51 -2.91
CA TYR A 276 -39.98 -13.43 -3.93
C TYR A 276 -39.29 -14.77 -4.19
N VAL A 277 -39.66 -15.85 -3.49
CA VAL A 277 -38.97 -17.15 -3.62
C VAL A 277 -39.10 -17.73 -5.02
N GLU A 278 -40.30 -17.71 -5.61
CA GLU A 278 -40.49 -18.19 -6.99
C GLU A 278 -39.72 -17.31 -7.99
N THR A 279 -39.67 -15.99 -7.76
CA THR A 279 -38.91 -15.08 -8.62
C THR A 279 -37.42 -15.29 -8.48
N LEU A 280 -36.93 -15.55 -7.27
CA LEU A 280 -35.55 -15.93 -7.02
C LEU A 280 -35.23 -17.24 -7.73
N ASP A 281 -36.00 -18.30 -7.49
CA ASP A 281 -35.77 -19.61 -8.14
C ASP A 281 -35.78 -19.48 -9.67
N LEU A 282 -36.70 -18.70 -10.25
CA LEU A 282 -36.69 -18.39 -11.69
C LEU A 282 -35.45 -17.59 -12.13
N LEU A 283 -35.00 -16.64 -11.32
CA LEU A 283 -33.81 -15.83 -11.60
C LEU A 283 -32.52 -16.67 -11.56
N LEU A 284 -32.50 -17.71 -10.73
CA LEU A 284 -31.40 -18.67 -10.63
C LEU A 284 -31.46 -19.72 -11.77
N ASP A 285 -32.65 -20.23 -12.11
CA ASP A 285 -32.84 -21.31 -13.09
C ASP A 285 -32.91 -20.84 -14.57
N ARG A 286 -33.47 -19.65 -14.84
CA ARG A 286 -33.80 -19.18 -16.20
C ARG A 286 -33.00 -17.93 -16.59
N PRO A 287 -31.89 -18.10 -17.34
CA PRO A 287 -30.95 -17.01 -17.62
C PRO A 287 -31.45 -15.88 -18.54
N THR A 288 -32.61 -15.99 -19.20
CA THR A 288 -32.73 -15.31 -20.51
C THR A 288 -33.71 -14.16 -20.69
N LYS A 289 -34.78 -13.88 -19.92
CA LYS A 289 -35.70 -12.81 -20.42
C LYS A 289 -36.79 -12.18 -19.53
N GLY A 290 -36.61 -12.05 -18.23
CA GLY A 290 -37.45 -11.10 -17.49
C GLY A 290 -37.39 -11.25 -15.99
N LEU A 291 -36.82 -10.25 -15.32
CA LEU A 291 -37.17 -9.97 -13.95
C LEU A 291 -38.57 -9.36 -14.02
N LEU A 292 -39.57 -10.04 -13.45
CA LEU A 292 -40.94 -9.54 -13.41
C LEU A 292 -41.12 -8.75 -12.11
N ALA A 293 -41.79 -7.60 -12.21
CA ALA A 293 -42.28 -6.92 -11.02
C ALA A 293 -43.28 -7.86 -10.31
N VAL A 294 -42.96 -8.24 -9.08
CA VAL A 294 -43.86 -9.01 -8.22
C VAL A 294 -44.67 -8.02 -7.40
N GLU A 295 -45.99 -8.17 -7.40
CA GLU A 295 -46.83 -7.49 -6.41
C GLU A 295 -46.52 -8.07 -5.03
N ALA A 296 -45.70 -7.36 -4.26
CA ALA A 296 -45.31 -7.73 -2.91
C ALA A 296 -45.96 -6.78 -1.89
N PRO A 297 -46.32 -7.26 -0.69
CA PRO A 297 -46.79 -6.39 0.37
C PRO A 297 -45.66 -5.44 0.80
N ALA A 298 -45.98 -4.17 1.01
CA ALA A 298 -45.04 -3.21 1.58
C ALA A 298 -44.54 -3.73 2.95
N ARG A 299 -43.28 -4.14 3.00
CA ARG A 299 -42.64 -4.71 4.20
C ARG A 299 -41.50 -3.81 4.62
N ALA A 300 -41.65 -3.14 5.76
CA ALA A 300 -40.56 -2.39 6.36
C ALA A 300 -39.59 -3.32 7.10
N VAL A 301 -38.29 -3.14 6.87
CA VAL A 301 -37.22 -3.83 7.57
C VAL A 301 -36.27 -2.83 8.21
N GLU A 302 -35.62 -3.23 9.30
CA GLU A 302 -34.55 -2.48 9.95
C GLU A 302 -33.25 -3.25 9.79
N VAL A 303 -32.25 -2.60 9.21
CA VAL A 303 -30.91 -3.13 8.98
C VAL A 303 -29.98 -2.45 9.97
N PHE A 304 -29.20 -3.24 10.72
CA PHE A 304 -28.13 -2.74 11.58
C PHE A 304 -26.85 -3.50 11.25
N ALA A 305 -25.82 -2.78 10.80
CA ALA A 305 -24.49 -3.32 10.56
C ALA A 305 -23.54 -2.81 11.65
N ASP A 306 -22.96 -3.72 12.42
CA ASP A 306 -22.06 -3.40 13.53
C ASP A 306 -20.60 -3.51 13.06
N VAL A 307 -20.22 -2.60 12.16
CA VAL A 307 -18.90 -2.57 11.52
C VAL A 307 -17.93 -1.74 12.34
N GLU A 308 -16.75 -2.28 12.57
CA GLU A 308 -15.61 -1.61 13.16
C GLU A 308 -14.56 -1.26 12.10
N ARG A 309 -14.16 0.02 12.05
CA ARG A 309 -13.04 0.48 11.23
C ARG A 309 -12.01 1.10 12.16
N LYS A 310 -10.86 0.45 12.33
CA LYS A 310 -9.76 0.95 13.16
C LYS A 310 -8.71 1.62 12.30
N LYS A 311 -7.99 2.55 12.91
CA LYS A 311 -6.68 3.00 12.45
C LYS A 311 -5.61 2.29 13.27
N GLY A 312 -4.46 2.06 12.67
CA GLY A 312 -3.26 1.57 13.32
C GLY A 312 -2.15 2.58 13.13
N GLU A 313 -1.33 2.77 14.16
CA GLU A 313 -0.14 3.63 14.06
C GLU A 313 0.95 2.90 13.27
N ALA A 314 1.45 3.55 12.22
CA ALA A 314 2.64 3.19 11.46
C ALA A 314 3.70 4.28 11.64
N PHE A 315 4.96 3.97 11.35
CA PHE A 315 6.01 4.97 11.40
C PHE A 315 7.16 4.68 10.44
N ASN A 316 7.71 5.72 9.81
CA ASN A 316 8.99 5.61 9.13
C ASN A 316 10.13 5.59 10.16
N VAL A 317 11.24 4.93 9.83
CA VAL A 317 12.47 4.96 10.65
C VAL A 317 13.60 5.58 9.83
N LEU A 318 14.07 6.76 10.25
CA LEU A 318 15.06 7.55 9.54
C LEU A 318 16.33 7.74 10.37
N ALA A 319 17.48 7.47 9.75
CA ALA A 319 18.80 7.66 10.33
C ALA A 319 19.73 8.39 9.35
N ARG A 320 20.77 9.04 9.86
CA ARG A 320 21.70 9.87 9.10
C ARG A 320 23.16 9.51 9.39
N VAL A 321 23.95 9.47 8.33
CA VAL A 321 25.41 9.63 8.40
C VAL A 321 25.73 11.06 7.97
N ARG A 322 26.39 11.83 8.83
CA ARG A 322 26.78 13.21 8.49
C ARG A 322 27.89 13.24 7.47
N GLY A 323 27.68 14.03 6.43
CA GLY A 323 28.71 14.33 5.44
C GLY A 323 29.61 15.48 5.86
N LYS A 324 30.57 15.79 4.98
CA LYS A 324 31.41 16.98 5.04
C LYS A 324 30.59 18.27 4.83
N SER A 325 29.49 18.16 4.06
CA SER A 325 28.49 19.21 3.87
C SER A 325 27.11 18.73 4.30
N SER A 326 26.43 19.50 5.15
CA SER A 326 25.04 19.25 5.55
C SER A 326 24.01 20.03 4.72
N ALA A 327 24.45 20.75 3.69
CA ALA A 327 23.57 21.52 2.80
C ALA A 327 22.88 20.66 1.74
N ARG A 328 23.47 19.49 1.47
CA ARG A 328 23.04 18.52 0.46
C ARG A 328 22.78 17.19 1.15
N THR A 329 21.76 16.47 0.71
CA THR A 329 21.34 15.19 1.26
C THR A 329 20.99 14.23 0.14
N ILE A 330 21.47 12.98 0.26
CA ILE A 330 20.99 11.85 -0.53
C ILE A 330 20.15 10.96 0.38
N VAL A 331 18.97 10.55 -0.09
CA VAL A 331 18.09 9.64 0.64
C VAL A 331 18.18 8.25 0.04
N ILE A 332 18.54 7.24 0.84
CA ILE A 332 18.45 5.83 0.48
C ILE A 332 17.22 5.24 1.16
N GLY A 333 16.32 4.64 0.39
CA GLY A 333 15.02 4.15 0.87
C GLY A 333 14.83 2.65 0.68
N ALA A 334 14.07 2.03 1.57
CA ALA A 334 13.46 0.70 1.39
C ALA A 334 12.23 0.60 2.31
N HIS A 335 11.15 -0.06 1.89
CA HIS A 335 10.05 -0.33 2.82
C HIS A 335 10.29 -1.62 3.61
N TYR A 336 9.73 -1.66 4.81
CA TYR A 336 9.89 -2.80 5.71
C TYR A 336 8.58 -3.53 6.01
N ASP A 337 7.43 -2.94 5.69
CA ASP A 337 6.14 -3.63 5.78
C ASP A 337 5.94 -4.62 4.64
N HIS A 338 5.06 -5.59 4.86
CA HIS A 338 4.55 -6.49 3.81
C HIS A 338 3.06 -6.79 4.06
N LEU A 339 2.51 -7.84 3.46
CA LEU A 339 1.05 -8.06 3.41
C LEU A 339 0.42 -8.64 4.68
N GLY A 340 1.21 -9.11 5.65
CA GLY A 340 0.69 -9.77 6.84
C GLY A 340 0.19 -11.19 6.54
N HIS A 341 -1.13 -11.41 6.59
CA HIS A 341 -1.78 -12.68 6.24
C HIS A 341 -2.53 -12.58 4.90
N GLY A 342 -1.94 -11.82 3.97
CA GLY A 342 -2.47 -11.57 2.63
C GLY A 342 -3.57 -10.52 2.56
N GLY A 343 -4.58 -10.77 1.73
CA GLY A 343 -5.67 -9.84 1.45
C GLY A 343 -5.78 -9.50 -0.04
N PRO A 344 -6.32 -8.32 -0.40
CA PRO A 344 -6.59 -7.96 -1.81
C PRO A 344 -5.33 -7.89 -2.67
N GLU A 345 -4.21 -7.47 -2.08
CA GLU A 345 -2.93 -7.32 -2.77
C GLU A 345 -2.18 -8.66 -2.87
N SER A 346 -2.66 -9.73 -2.18
CA SER A 346 -2.07 -11.06 -2.27
C SER A 346 -2.26 -11.67 -3.65
N MET A 347 -1.19 -12.21 -4.21
CA MET A 347 -1.20 -13.02 -5.43
C MET A 347 -1.50 -14.49 -5.16
N ALA A 348 -1.81 -14.86 -3.91
CA ALA A 348 -2.40 -16.14 -3.49
C ALA A 348 -3.79 -15.89 -2.86
N PRO A 349 -4.83 -15.64 -3.67
CA PRO A 349 -6.16 -15.32 -3.15
C PRO A 349 -6.71 -16.49 -2.31
N GLY A 350 -7.23 -16.17 -1.11
CA GLY A 350 -7.80 -17.16 -0.19
C GLY A 350 -6.77 -17.87 0.70
N ASP A 351 -5.47 -17.74 0.42
CA ASP A 351 -4.42 -18.19 1.33
C ASP A 351 -4.24 -17.15 2.44
N ARG A 352 -4.25 -17.63 3.69
CA ARG A 352 -4.12 -16.85 4.93
C ARG A 352 -2.84 -17.16 5.70
N SER A 353 -1.94 -17.93 5.09
CA SER A 353 -0.60 -18.13 5.63
C SER A 353 0.12 -16.78 5.72
N VAL A 354 1.17 -16.72 6.53
CA VAL A 354 1.97 -15.51 6.67
C VAL A 354 2.67 -15.19 5.34
N HIS A 355 2.53 -13.95 4.88
CA HIS A 355 3.29 -13.40 3.77
C HIS A 355 4.57 -12.83 4.35
N ASN A 356 5.62 -13.64 4.37
CA ASN A 356 6.89 -13.29 4.99
C ASN A 356 7.65 -12.20 4.21
N GLY A 357 7.56 -12.17 2.88
CA GLY A 357 8.12 -11.07 2.10
C GLY A 357 9.64 -11.01 2.18
N ALA A 358 10.30 -12.16 1.96
CA ALA A 358 11.75 -12.27 2.04
C ALA A 358 12.46 -11.46 0.96
N ASP A 359 11.97 -11.51 -0.28
CA ASP A 359 12.40 -10.58 -1.32
C ASP A 359 11.67 -9.25 -1.16
N ASP A 360 10.36 -9.28 -0.91
CA ASP A 360 9.46 -8.12 -0.86
C ASP A 360 8.95 -7.79 0.56
N ASN A 361 9.58 -6.90 1.34
CA ASN A 361 10.84 -6.24 1.03
C ASN A 361 11.83 -6.32 2.20
N ALA A 362 11.91 -7.50 2.82
CA ALA A 362 12.97 -7.77 3.79
C ALA A 362 14.37 -7.62 3.15
N SER A 363 14.53 -7.99 1.88
CA SER A 363 15.80 -7.88 1.15
C SER A 363 16.29 -6.44 0.99
N GLY A 364 15.41 -5.50 0.60
CA GLY A 364 15.74 -4.08 0.48
C GLY A 364 16.01 -3.44 1.83
N THR A 365 15.23 -3.80 2.86
CA THR A 365 15.49 -3.35 4.24
C THR A 365 16.85 -3.86 4.76
N ALA A 366 17.21 -5.12 4.50
CA ALA A 366 18.52 -5.65 4.86
C ALA A 366 19.66 -4.93 4.09
N ALA A 367 19.47 -4.67 2.80
CA ALA A 367 20.42 -3.90 2.00
C ALA A 367 20.59 -2.46 2.52
N LEU A 368 19.50 -1.81 2.94
CA LEU A 368 19.52 -0.48 3.57
C LEU A 368 20.36 -0.48 4.86
N LEU A 369 20.17 -1.48 5.74
CA LEU A 369 20.94 -1.63 6.97
C LEU A 369 22.43 -1.85 6.70
N GLU A 370 22.76 -2.68 5.69
CA GLU A 370 24.15 -2.96 5.33
C GLU A 370 24.82 -1.74 4.71
N LEU A 371 24.14 -1.00 3.83
CA LEU A 371 24.64 0.28 3.32
C LEU A 371 24.87 1.28 4.44
N ALA A 372 23.98 1.36 5.43
CA ALA A 372 24.15 2.23 6.58
C ALA A 372 25.42 1.90 7.37
N ARG A 373 25.72 0.61 7.57
CA ARG A 373 26.97 0.14 8.18
C ARG A 373 28.19 0.53 7.34
N LEU A 374 28.12 0.37 6.02
CA LEU A 374 29.21 0.67 5.10
C LEU A 374 29.51 2.17 5.03
N PHE A 375 28.50 3.02 5.03
CA PHE A 375 28.69 4.48 5.09
C PHE A 375 29.25 4.92 6.44
N GLN A 376 28.69 4.43 7.54
CA GLN A 376 29.14 4.79 8.88
C GLN A 376 30.59 4.38 9.15
N SER A 377 31.03 3.22 8.63
CA SER A 377 32.40 2.72 8.80
C SER A 377 33.39 3.24 7.75
N GLY A 378 32.90 3.79 6.63
CA GLY A 378 33.72 4.27 5.50
C GLY A 378 34.26 5.69 5.64
N GLY A 379 33.99 6.37 6.76
CA GLY A 379 34.32 7.79 6.95
C GLY A 379 33.24 8.73 6.41
N ALA A 380 33.38 10.03 6.70
CA ALA A 380 32.36 11.03 6.36
C ALA A 380 32.17 11.17 4.82
N PRO A 381 30.95 10.95 4.28
CA PRO A 381 30.63 11.19 2.88
C PRO A 381 30.71 12.68 2.50
N GLU A 382 30.64 13.00 1.20
CA GLU A 382 30.71 14.41 0.74
C GLU A 382 29.50 15.23 1.18
N CYS A 383 28.32 14.61 1.26
CA CYS A 383 27.07 15.20 1.71
C CYS A 383 26.38 14.30 2.73
N ASP A 384 25.35 14.79 3.43
CA ASP A 384 24.57 13.96 4.35
C ASP A 384 23.93 12.79 3.59
N VAL A 385 23.97 11.60 4.17
CA VAL A 385 23.26 10.43 3.64
C VAL A 385 22.23 10.01 4.67
N VAL A 386 20.96 10.03 4.26
CA VAL A 386 19.84 9.62 5.10
C VAL A 386 19.32 8.26 4.63
N PHE A 387 19.19 7.34 5.58
CA PHE A 387 18.62 6.01 5.41
C PHE A 387 17.19 6.04 5.93
N ALA A 388 16.23 5.73 5.08
CA ALA A 388 14.81 5.78 5.41
C ALA A 388 14.16 4.40 5.19
N ALA A 389 13.76 3.77 6.28
CA ALA A 389 12.93 2.58 6.25
C ALA A 389 11.45 3.02 6.26
N TRP A 390 10.77 2.82 5.12
CA TRP A 390 9.39 3.26 4.91
C TRP A 390 8.38 2.24 5.44
N SER A 391 7.25 2.73 5.95
CA SER A 391 6.10 1.88 6.30
C SER A 391 4.92 2.20 5.39
N GLY A 392 4.04 1.22 5.15
CA GLY A 392 2.81 1.39 4.40
C GLY A 392 3.01 1.50 2.88
N GLU A 393 4.10 0.97 2.35
CA GLU A 393 4.33 0.90 0.89
C GLU A 393 3.21 0.08 0.23
N GLU A 394 2.92 -1.09 0.80
CA GLU A 394 1.90 -2.04 0.36
C GLU A 394 0.46 -1.50 0.39
N LEU A 395 0.28 -0.38 1.10
CA LEU A 395 -0.97 0.33 1.23
C LEU A 395 -1.05 1.55 0.29
N GLY A 396 -0.06 1.70 -0.59
CA GLY A 396 0.02 2.75 -1.61
C GLY A 396 1.05 3.85 -1.32
N LEU A 397 2.25 3.48 -0.91
CA LEU A 397 3.39 4.38 -0.65
C LEU A 397 3.14 5.36 0.50
N LEU A 398 2.40 4.95 1.54
CA LEU A 398 1.90 5.87 2.57
C LEU A 398 3.03 6.55 3.34
N GLY A 399 4.09 5.80 3.68
CA GLY A 399 5.23 6.32 4.44
C GLY A 399 6.06 7.34 3.68
N SER A 400 6.48 7.03 2.46
CA SER A 400 7.28 7.95 1.64
C SER A 400 6.49 9.20 1.23
N LYS A 401 5.20 9.06 0.89
CA LYS A 401 4.30 10.21 0.65
C LYS A 401 4.17 11.09 1.89
N HIS A 402 3.95 10.48 3.06
CA HIS A 402 3.85 11.21 4.30
C HIS A 402 5.13 12.02 4.60
N TRP A 403 6.30 11.41 4.38
CA TRP A 403 7.57 12.11 4.59
C TRP A 403 7.77 13.24 3.58
N ILE A 404 7.46 13.05 2.30
CA ILE A 404 7.56 14.11 1.28
C ILE A 404 6.61 15.28 1.59
N GLU A 405 5.40 15.01 2.08
CA GLU A 405 4.45 16.07 2.45
C GLU A 405 4.85 16.79 3.75
N LYS A 406 5.50 16.08 4.67
CA LYS A 406 5.94 16.59 5.98
C LYS A 406 7.39 16.19 6.23
N PRO A 407 8.34 16.81 5.53
CA PRO A 407 9.72 16.35 5.55
C PRO A 407 10.37 16.71 6.89
N THR A 408 11.19 15.81 7.42
CA THR A 408 11.89 16.01 8.70
C THR A 408 13.13 16.90 8.56
N PHE A 409 13.47 17.29 7.33
CA PHE A 409 14.50 18.26 6.97
C PHE A 409 14.15 18.91 5.62
N ASP A 410 14.84 19.99 5.23
CA ASP A 410 14.49 20.77 4.04
C ASP A 410 14.62 19.94 2.75
N LEU A 411 13.51 19.81 2.00
CA LEU A 411 13.50 19.13 0.70
C LEU A 411 14.35 19.82 -0.35
N ALA A 412 14.56 21.14 -0.24
CA ALA A 412 15.42 21.88 -1.16
C ALA A 412 16.88 21.39 -1.12
N GLY A 413 17.30 20.77 -0.03
CA GLY A 413 18.62 20.15 0.12
C GLY A 413 18.68 18.68 -0.33
N VAL A 414 17.57 18.08 -0.76
CA VAL A 414 17.53 16.66 -1.19
C VAL A 414 17.85 16.58 -2.67
N GLU A 415 18.98 15.94 -2.99
CA GLU A 415 19.50 15.91 -4.37
C GLU A 415 19.05 14.70 -5.16
N ALA A 416 18.90 13.58 -4.47
CA ALA A 416 18.50 12.33 -5.08
C ALA A 416 17.91 11.37 -4.07
N ASN A 417 17.06 10.48 -4.57
CA ASN A 417 16.63 9.26 -3.90
C ASN A 417 17.22 8.01 -4.59
N VAL A 418 17.67 7.04 -3.81
CA VAL A 418 18.00 5.69 -4.27
C VAL A 418 17.16 4.70 -3.47
N ASN A 419 16.14 4.11 -4.11
CA ASN A 419 15.25 3.15 -3.50
C ASN A 419 15.68 1.71 -3.79
N LEU A 420 15.59 0.86 -2.77
CA LEU A 420 15.93 -0.56 -2.81
C LEU A 420 14.68 -1.38 -2.49
N ASP A 421 14.22 -2.13 -3.47
CA ASP A 421 13.01 -2.93 -3.37
C ASP A 421 13.20 -4.25 -4.11
N MET A 422 12.87 -5.37 -3.46
CA MET A 422 13.03 -6.70 -4.06
C MET A 422 14.42 -6.89 -4.67
N VAL A 423 15.47 -6.69 -3.88
CA VAL A 423 16.89 -6.84 -4.30
C VAL A 423 17.50 -8.17 -3.85
N GLY A 424 16.65 -9.12 -3.45
CA GLY A 424 16.96 -10.45 -2.96
C GLY A 424 17.08 -11.54 -4.03
N ARG A 425 16.84 -11.24 -5.32
CA ARG A 425 16.99 -12.18 -6.46
C ARG A 425 18.11 -11.79 -7.42
N ALA A 426 19.29 -11.54 -6.87
CA ALA A 426 20.39 -10.89 -7.58
C ALA A 426 21.61 -11.80 -7.88
N ASN A 427 21.58 -13.12 -7.63
CA ASN A 427 22.75 -14.00 -7.86
C ASN A 427 23.18 -14.02 -9.34
N ALA A 428 22.22 -13.91 -10.25
CA ALA A 428 22.50 -13.80 -11.69
C ALA A 428 23.12 -12.44 -12.08
N LYS A 429 23.27 -11.51 -11.13
CA LYS A 429 23.67 -10.12 -11.33
C LYS A 429 22.83 -9.41 -12.39
N LYS A 430 21.53 -9.66 -12.37
CA LYS A 430 20.54 -9.03 -13.24
C LYS A 430 19.58 -8.25 -12.38
N LEU A 431 19.43 -6.96 -12.67
CA LEU A 431 18.48 -6.09 -11.99
C LEU A 431 17.84 -5.14 -12.99
N GLN A 432 16.67 -4.63 -12.66
CA GLN A 432 16.03 -3.50 -13.28
C GLN A 432 16.34 -2.25 -12.48
N VAL A 433 16.54 -1.13 -13.18
CA VAL A 433 16.67 0.19 -12.54
C VAL A 433 15.71 1.16 -13.18
N LEU A 434 14.74 1.66 -12.42
CA LEU A 434 13.75 2.65 -12.87
C LEU A 434 14.21 4.07 -12.52
N GLY A 435 13.68 5.05 -13.26
CA GLY A 435 13.95 6.47 -13.03
C GLY A 435 15.28 6.96 -13.61
N THR A 436 15.93 6.19 -14.48
CA THR A 436 17.28 6.53 -14.99
C THR A 436 17.32 7.77 -15.89
N GLY A 437 16.15 8.24 -16.34
CA GLY A 437 15.99 9.48 -17.09
C GLY A 437 15.73 10.72 -16.22
N SER A 438 15.64 10.55 -14.89
CA SER A 438 15.33 11.66 -13.97
C SER A 438 16.51 12.60 -13.70
N ALA A 439 17.72 12.22 -14.10
CA ALA A 439 18.87 13.09 -14.20
C ALA A 439 19.80 12.65 -15.33
N ALA A 440 20.38 13.61 -16.05
CA ALA A 440 21.21 13.35 -17.23
C ALA A 440 22.35 12.33 -17.04
N PRO A 441 23.09 12.28 -15.91
CA PRO A 441 24.22 11.37 -15.79
C PRO A 441 23.86 9.94 -15.37
N PHE A 442 22.63 9.68 -14.89
CA PHE A 442 22.28 8.41 -14.24
C PHE A 442 22.51 7.19 -15.14
N ALA A 443 22.03 7.24 -16.39
CA ALA A 443 22.16 6.09 -17.28
C ALA A 443 23.61 5.70 -17.56
N ALA A 444 24.47 6.69 -17.82
CA ALA A 444 25.90 6.48 -18.07
C ALA A 444 26.64 5.97 -16.83
N TRP A 445 26.30 6.50 -15.64
CA TRP A 445 26.89 6.04 -14.39
C TRP A 445 26.49 4.61 -14.06
N LEU A 446 25.22 4.24 -14.31
CA LEU A 446 24.74 2.88 -14.12
C LEU A 446 25.42 1.91 -15.08
N ASP A 447 25.64 2.27 -16.35
CA ASP A 447 26.38 1.42 -17.30
C ASP A 447 27.84 1.20 -16.86
N GLU A 448 28.52 2.26 -16.40
CA GLU A 448 29.88 2.20 -15.87
C GLU A 448 29.97 1.27 -14.65
N LEU A 449 29.09 1.46 -13.67
CA LEU A 449 29.07 0.70 -12.43
C LEU A 449 28.60 -0.74 -12.65
N ALA A 450 27.65 -0.97 -13.54
CA ALA A 450 27.21 -2.30 -13.94
C ALA A 450 28.38 -3.10 -14.51
N ALA A 451 29.16 -2.49 -15.42
CA ALA A 451 30.35 -3.14 -15.97
C ALA A 451 31.40 -3.44 -14.89
N ALA A 452 31.63 -2.53 -13.94
CA ALA A 452 32.59 -2.70 -12.86
C ALA A 452 32.22 -3.84 -11.89
N HIS A 453 30.92 -3.96 -11.58
CA HIS A 453 30.39 -4.96 -10.64
C HIS A 453 29.92 -6.26 -11.32
N GLY A 454 29.95 -6.31 -12.66
CA GLY A 454 29.52 -7.45 -13.46
C GLY A 454 28.01 -7.65 -13.51
N PHE A 455 27.24 -6.57 -13.42
CA PHE A 455 25.78 -6.56 -13.54
C PHE A 455 25.31 -6.35 -14.98
N GLU A 456 24.19 -6.95 -15.32
CA GLU A 456 23.35 -6.59 -16.45
C GLU A 456 22.15 -5.80 -15.92
N LEU A 457 22.15 -4.48 -16.12
CA LEU A 457 21.07 -3.61 -15.66
C LEU A 457 20.08 -3.33 -16.79
N ALA A 458 18.84 -3.75 -16.60
CA ALA A 458 17.71 -3.35 -17.43
C ALA A 458 17.23 -1.96 -16.99
N GLN A 459 17.81 -0.93 -17.61
CA GLN A 459 17.51 0.46 -17.29
C GLN A 459 16.19 0.93 -17.93
N ASN A 460 15.32 1.53 -17.12
CA ASN A 460 14.11 2.22 -17.55
C ASN A 460 14.26 3.72 -17.27
N ALA A 461 14.31 4.51 -18.35
CA ALA A 461 14.42 5.96 -18.23
C ALA A 461 13.20 6.59 -17.55
N GLY A 462 12.03 5.97 -17.70
CA GLY A 462 10.82 6.35 -16.98
C GLY A 462 10.91 5.97 -15.50
N GLY A 463 10.25 6.74 -14.64
CA GLY A 463 10.09 6.43 -13.22
C GLY A 463 8.88 5.55 -12.89
N SER A 464 8.00 5.33 -13.86
CA SER A 464 6.75 4.57 -13.71
C SER A 464 6.83 3.24 -14.46
N GLY A 465 6.37 2.15 -13.85
CA GLY A 465 6.37 0.82 -14.45
C GLY A 465 5.88 -0.23 -13.46
N ILE A 466 5.96 -1.50 -13.88
CA ILE A 466 5.78 -2.64 -12.96
C ILE A 466 6.95 -2.65 -11.99
N GLY A 467 6.67 -2.85 -10.70
CA GLY A 467 7.66 -2.64 -9.63
C GLY A 467 7.92 -1.16 -9.39
N GLY A 468 6.87 -0.33 -9.37
CA GLY A 468 6.98 1.06 -8.93
C GLY A 468 6.82 1.13 -7.42
N SER A 469 7.65 1.92 -6.72
CA SER A 469 7.77 1.89 -5.25
C SER A 469 7.97 3.32 -4.69
N ASP A 470 8.54 3.44 -3.49
CA ASP A 470 8.75 4.68 -2.71
C ASP A 470 9.65 5.74 -3.38
N HIS A 471 10.24 5.47 -4.55
CA HIS A 471 10.90 6.50 -5.36
C HIS A 471 9.90 7.42 -6.08
N GLN A 472 8.65 6.99 -6.27
CA GLN A 472 7.67 7.75 -7.04
C GLN A 472 7.34 9.12 -6.43
N PRO A 473 7.09 9.26 -5.10
CA PRO A 473 6.80 10.56 -4.51
C PRO A 473 7.93 11.58 -4.68
N PHE A 474 9.20 11.12 -4.75
CA PHE A 474 10.35 11.98 -5.03
C PHE A 474 10.30 12.53 -6.46
N LEU A 475 10.02 11.68 -7.46
CA LEU A 475 9.87 12.11 -8.85
C LEU A 475 8.69 13.08 -9.02
N GLU A 476 7.56 12.81 -8.33
CA GLU A 476 6.39 13.71 -8.32
C GLU A 476 6.72 15.10 -7.76
N HIS A 477 7.74 15.19 -6.90
CA HIS A 477 8.27 16.43 -6.33
C HIS A 477 9.53 16.94 -7.05
N GLN A 478 9.81 16.44 -8.25
CA GLN A 478 10.93 16.87 -9.10
C GLN A 478 12.30 16.65 -8.43
N ILE A 479 12.42 15.60 -7.63
CA ILE A 479 13.69 15.14 -7.06
C ILE A 479 14.15 13.93 -7.89
N PRO A 480 15.38 13.93 -8.43
CA PRO A 480 15.93 12.77 -9.15
C PRO A 480 15.84 11.50 -8.30
N ALA A 481 15.38 10.40 -8.88
CA ALA A 481 15.22 9.16 -8.14
C ALA A 481 15.56 7.93 -8.98
N LEU A 482 16.19 6.96 -8.34
CA LEU A 482 16.52 5.65 -8.90
C LEU A 482 15.88 4.57 -8.04
N HIS A 483 15.38 3.52 -8.68
CA HIS A 483 14.79 2.38 -7.99
C HIS A 483 15.38 1.07 -8.51
N PHE A 484 16.06 0.34 -7.63
CA PHE A 484 16.63 -0.97 -7.90
C PHE A 484 15.61 -2.06 -7.59
N PHE A 485 15.46 -2.99 -8.54
CA PHE A 485 14.42 -4.00 -8.52
C PHE A 485 14.88 -5.30 -9.19
N SER A 486 14.67 -6.46 -8.59
CA SER A 486 15.02 -7.73 -9.25
C SER A 486 14.00 -8.18 -10.29
N GLY A 487 12.80 -7.60 -10.28
CA GLY A 487 11.70 -7.99 -11.17
C GLY A 487 10.64 -8.80 -10.45
N VAL A 488 9.43 -8.82 -11.01
CA VAL A 488 8.35 -9.68 -10.50
C VAL A 488 8.64 -11.14 -10.85
N HIS A 489 8.47 -12.03 -9.87
CA HIS A 489 8.63 -13.48 -10.02
C HIS A 489 7.41 -14.25 -9.49
N ALA A 490 7.46 -15.59 -9.57
CA ALA A 490 6.31 -16.45 -9.27
C ALA A 490 5.86 -16.41 -7.79
N ASP A 491 6.75 -15.99 -6.89
CA ASP A 491 6.50 -15.91 -5.44
C ASP A 491 6.01 -14.52 -4.98
N TYR A 492 6.09 -13.50 -5.84
CA TYR A 492 5.71 -12.12 -5.51
C TYR A 492 4.32 -12.04 -4.88
N HIS A 493 4.20 -11.35 -3.74
CA HIS A 493 2.96 -11.19 -2.95
C HIS A 493 2.31 -12.52 -2.54
N LYS A 494 3.09 -13.58 -2.30
CA LYS A 494 2.59 -14.88 -1.84
C LYS A 494 3.34 -15.33 -0.58
N PRO A 495 2.76 -16.27 0.19
CA PRO A 495 3.47 -16.91 1.30
C PRO A 495 4.76 -17.63 0.88
N THR A 496 4.92 -17.95 -0.41
CA THR A 496 6.14 -18.58 -0.92
C THR A 496 7.31 -17.63 -1.15
N ASP A 497 7.12 -16.31 -0.95
CA ASP A 497 8.24 -15.36 -0.87
C ASP A 497 8.88 -15.40 0.52
N ASP A 498 9.70 -16.44 0.72
CA ASP A 498 10.24 -16.84 2.01
C ASP A 498 11.77 -17.01 1.98
N LEU A 499 12.41 -17.19 3.13
CA LEU A 499 13.87 -17.12 3.30
C LEU A 499 14.66 -18.07 2.37
N GLU A 500 14.16 -19.26 2.04
CA GLU A 500 14.85 -20.22 1.16
C GLU A 500 15.07 -19.68 -0.27
N ARG A 501 14.37 -18.61 -0.58
CA ARG A 501 14.38 -17.94 -1.86
C ARG A 501 15.39 -16.79 -1.93
N PHE A 502 15.87 -16.31 -0.79
CA PHE A 502 16.75 -15.16 -0.69
C PHE A 502 18.18 -15.46 -1.18
N GLU A 503 18.72 -14.57 -2.01
CA GLU A 503 20.03 -14.71 -2.65
C GLU A 503 21.07 -13.74 -2.07
N ALA A 504 21.48 -13.99 -0.81
CA ALA A 504 22.35 -13.09 -0.06
C ALA A 504 23.65 -12.64 -0.78
N PRO A 505 24.40 -13.51 -1.50
CA PRO A 505 25.58 -13.08 -2.26
C PRO A 505 25.26 -12.08 -3.37
N GLY A 506 24.13 -12.28 -4.06
CA GLY A 506 23.62 -11.35 -5.05
C GLY A 506 23.29 -9.98 -4.44
N THR A 507 22.56 -9.97 -3.33
CA THR A 507 22.19 -8.74 -2.61
C THR A 507 23.41 -8.01 -2.06
N ALA A 508 24.45 -8.73 -1.60
CA ALA A 508 25.72 -8.12 -1.21
C ALA A 508 26.38 -7.37 -2.38
N ALA A 509 26.42 -7.99 -3.57
CA ALA A 509 26.92 -7.33 -4.77
C ALA A 509 26.05 -6.12 -5.19
N THR A 510 24.74 -6.17 -4.96
CA THR A 510 23.84 -5.02 -5.16
C THR A 510 24.17 -3.88 -4.20
N CYS A 511 24.47 -4.18 -2.93
CA CYS A 511 24.90 -3.17 -1.96
C CYS A 511 26.21 -2.49 -2.39
N GLU A 512 27.17 -3.24 -2.94
CA GLU A 512 28.43 -2.67 -3.42
C GLU A 512 28.22 -1.73 -4.62
N LEU A 513 27.38 -2.12 -5.57
CA LEU A 513 26.99 -1.26 -6.70
C LEU A 513 26.27 0.01 -6.22
N ALA A 514 25.30 -0.13 -5.31
CA ALA A 514 24.54 1.00 -4.76
C ALA A 514 25.43 1.94 -3.93
N LEU A 515 26.39 1.40 -3.17
CA LEU A 515 27.37 2.17 -2.40
C LEU A 515 28.21 3.06 -3.33
N ASP A 516 28.75 2.50 -4.41
CA ASP A 516 29.56 3.25 -5.36
C ASP A 516 28.73 4.27 -6.14
N LEU A 517 27.47 3.94 -6.48
CA LEU A 517 26.53 4.89 -7.07
C LEU A 517 26.30 6.08 -6.13
N VAL A 518 25.98 5.85 -4.85
CA VAL A 518 25.72 6.93 -3.89
C VAL A 518 26.96 7.76 -3.62
N ARG A 519 28.15 7.16 -3.58
CA ARG A 519 29.42 7.91 -3.51
C ARG A 519 29.64 8.79 -4.74
N LYS A 520 29.34 8.27 -5.93
CA LYS A 520 29.43 9.02 -7.19
C LYS A 520 28.42 10.17 -7.23
N LEU A 521 27.18 9.93 -6.76
CA LEU A 521 26.14 10.96 -6.57
C LEU A 521 26.63 12.06 -5.62
N ALA A 522 27.12 11.68 -4.44
CA ALA A 522 27.59 12.63 -3.43
C ALA A 522 28.72 13.52 -3.95
N ALA A 523 29.67 12.92 -4.70
CA ALA A 523 30.81 13.61 -5.29
C ALA A 523 30.45 14.52 -6.48
N ALA A 524 29.36 14.25 -7.19
CA ALA A 524 29.02 14.96 -8.42
C ALA A 524 28.57 16.42 -8.21
N GLY A 525 27.98 16.74 -7.05
CA GLY A 525 27.39 18.06 -6.83
C GLY A 525 25.88 18.09 -7.09
N ASP A 526 25.37 19.29 -7.30
CA ASP A 526 23.95 19.54 -7.57
C ASP A 526 23.47 18.81 -8.83
N LEU A 527 22.44 17.98 -8.69
CA LEU A 527 21.80 17.29 -9.80
C LEU A 527 20.59 18.09 -10.29
N VAL A 528 20.48 18.23 -11.61
CA VAL A 528 19.31 18.85 -12.25
C VAL A 528 18.29 17.76 -12.55
N TYR A 529 17.09 17.90 -11.97
CA TYR A 529 15.95 17.06 -12.33
C TYR A 529 15.58 17.24 -13.79
N VAL A 530 15.40 16.11 -14.46
CA VAL A 530 14.87 16.04 -15.82
C VAL A 530 13.57 15.28 -15.71
N GLU A 531 12.48 15.83 -16.23
CA GLU A 531 11.22 15.09 -16.32
C GLU A 531 11.46 13.83 -17.18
N PRO A 532 11.38 12.63 -16.60
CA PRO A 532 11.73 11.42 -17.33
C PRO A 532 10.71 11.16 -18.44
N PRO A 533 11.11 10.53 -19.55
CA PRO A 533 10.17 10.16 -20.59
C PRO A 533 9.10 9.24 -20.00
N LYS A 534 7.83 9.58 -20.21
CA LYS A 534 6.73 8.67 -19.87
C LYS A 534 6.95 7.37 -20.63
N ALA A 535 6.90 6.24 -19.93
CA ALA A 535 7.09 4.95 -20.57
C ALA A 535 6.12 4.85 -21.76
N PRO A 536 6.59 4.47 -22.98
CA PRO A 536 5.67 4.15 -24.05
C PRO A 536 4.80 3.02 -23.51
N ALA A 537 3.50 3.24 -23.45
CA ALA A 537 2.59 2.28 -22.85
C ALA A 537 2.63 0.99 -23.68
N LYS A 538 3.43 0.02 -23.20
CA LYS A 538 3.57 -1.30 -23.80
C LYS A 538 2.19 -1.94 -23.86
N GLU A 539 1.79 -2.35 -25.06
CA GLU A 539 0.67 -3.27 -25.22
C GLU A 539 0.99 -4.54 -24.43
N GLY A 540 0.09 -4.93 -23.52
CA GLY A 540 0.08 -6.30 -22.99
C GLY A 540 0.72 -6.56 -21.62
N VAL A 541 1.10 -5.55 -20.82
CA VAL A 541 1.40 -5.79 -19.40
C VAL A 541 0.60 -4.85 -18.52
N ALA A 542 -0.34 -5.42 -17.77
CA ALA A 542 -1.28 -4.71 -16.94
C ALA A 542 -0.53 -3.99 -15.81
N ALA A 543 -0.54 -2.65 -15.86
CA ALA A 543 -0.43 -1.87 -14.64
C ALA A 543 -1.52 -2.34 -13.68
N THR A 544 -1.20 -2.43 -12.39
CA THR A 544 -2.13 -2.72 -11.30
C THR A 544 -3.39 -1.88 -11.52
N PRO A 545 -4.56 -2.51 -11.71
CA PRO A 545 -5.66 -1.82 -12.32
C PRO A 545 -6.27 -0.84 -11.32
N THR A 546 -6.06 0.46 -11.53
CA THR A 546 -7.14 1.43 -11.30
C THR A 546 -8.26 1.07 -12.29
N ARG A 547 -9.08 0.11 -11.86
CA ARG A 547 -10.04 -0.64 -12.66
C ARG A 547 -11.26 0.23 -12.95
N GLY A 548 -11.11 1.12 -13.92
CA GLY A 548 -12.20 1.80 -14.64
C GLY A 548 -12.07 1.51 -16.14
N ASN A 549 -13.12 1.78 -16.92
CA ASN A 549 -13.23 1.49 -18.36
C ASN A 549 -12.26 2.28 -19.28
N GLY A 550 -11.07 2.66 -18.80
CA GLY A 550 -10.11 3.52 -19.49
C GLY A 550 -10.45 5.02 -19.43
N THR A 551 -11.53 5.38 -18.75
CA THR A 551 -12.01 6.75 -18.54
C THR A 551 -11.07 7.54 -17.64
N TRP A 552 -10.52 8.64 -18.16
CA TRP A 552 -9.62 9.52 -17.44
C TRP A 552 -10.28 10.86 -17.16
N PHE A 553 -10.35 11.20 -15.88
CA PHE A 553 -10.79 12.51 -15.38
C PHE A 553 -9.59 13.41 -15.09
N GLY A 554 -8.53 12.83 -14.49
CA GLY A 554 -7.22 13.47 -14.28
C GLY A 554 -7.14 14.44 -13.09
N THR A 555 -8.00 14.24 -12.09
CA THR A 555 -7.80 14.76 -10.74
C THR A 555 -6.69 14.00 -10.02
N VAL A 556 -6.00 14.69 -9.11
CA VAL A 556 -5.06 14.11 -8.16
C VAL A 556 -5.68 14.25 -6.77
N PRO A 557 -6.16 13.14 -6.17
CA PRO A 557 -6.77 13.18 -4.84
C PRO A 557 -5.78 13.50 -3.73
N GLU A 558 -6.22 14.22 -2.71
CA GLU A 558 -5.53 14.33 -1.43
C GLU A 558 -5.93 13.14 -0.54
N TYR A 559 -4.98 12.25 -0.28
CA TYR A 559 -5.22 11.07 0.55
C TYR A 559 -5.18 11.48 2.03
N GLY A 560 -6.21 11.08 2.80
CA GLY A 560 -6.33 11.44 4.22
C GLY A 560 -7.25 12.64 4.52
N PHE A 561 -7.89 13.23 3.52
CA PHE A 561 -8.97 14.19 3.74
C PHE A 561 -10.15 13.53 4.47
N GLU A 562 -10.59 14.13 5.58
CA GLU A 562 -11.76 13.70 6.34
C GLU A 562 -12.93 14.65 6.09
N GLY A 563 -13.96 14.17 5.36
CA GLY A 563 -15.15 14.94 5.04
C GLY A 563 -15.89 14.39 3.81
N PRO A 564 -17.13 14.82 3.55
CA PRO A 564 -17.84 14.44 2.35
C PRO A 564 -17.17 15.05 1.11
N GLY A 565 -16.94 14.21 0.09
CA GLY A 565 -16.38 14.61 -1.19
C GLY A 565 -14.94 14.14 -1.38
N LEU A 566 -14.36 14.52 -2.51
CA LEU A 566 -13.00 14.18 -2.89
C LEU A 566 -12.16 15.46 -2.96
N LYS A 567 -11.37 15.73 -1.92
CA LYS A 567 -10.43 16.86 -1.92
C LYS A 567 -9.30 16.61 -2.93
N LEU A 568 -8.97 17.64 -3.69
CA LEU A 568 -7.97 17.59 -4.74
C LEU A 568 -6.63 18.14 -4.24
N ALA A 569 -5.58 17.33 -4.26
CA ALA A 569 -4.20 17.80 -4.16
C ALA A 569 -3.79 18.58 -5.43
N GLY A 570 -4.50 18.35 -6.53
CA GLY A 570 -4.36 19.08 -7.79
C GLY A 570 -5.04 18.37 -8.96
N SER A 571 -4.61 18.70 -10.16
CA SER A 571 -5.00 18.04 -11.41
C SER A 571 -3.76 17.75 -12.25
N SER A 572 -3.74 16.62 -12.95
CA SER A 572 -2.63 16.31 -13.86
C SER A 572 -2.61 17.29 -15.04
N ALA A 573 -1.42 17.70 -15.48
CA ALA A 573 -1.28 18.57 -16.64
C ALA A 573 -1.92 17.96 -17.91
N GLY A 574 -2.62 18.78 -18.69
CA GLY A 574 -3.36 18.40 -19.89
C GLY A 574 -4.65 17.62 -19.65
N SER A 575 -5.03 17.39 -18.39
CA SER A 575 -6.19 16.57 -18.03
C SER A 575 -7.55 17.22 -18.32
N PRO A 576 -8.62 16.42 -18.44
CA PRO A 576 -9.99 16.94 -18.43
C PRO A 576 -10.29 17.82 -17.22
N ALA A 577 -9.86 17.42 -16.02
CA ALA A 577 -10.04 18.19 -14.80
C ALA A 577 -9.33 19.56 -14.85
N GLU A 578 -8.07 19.60 -15.29
CA GLU A 578 -7.31 20.85 -15.44
C GLU A 578 -7.96 21.76 -16.49
N LYS A 579 -8.33 21.19 -17.65
CA LYS A 579 -9.02 21.93 -18.74
C LYS A 579 -10.38 22.47 -18.29
N ALA A 580 -11.05 21.77 -17.38
CA ALA A 580 -12.29 22.21 -16.75
C ALA A 580 -12.06 23.24 -15.63
N GLY A 581 -10.80 23.58 -15.33
CA GLY A 581 -10.42 24.62 -14.38
C GLY A 581 -10.37 24.19 -12.92
N MET A 582 -10.36 22.88 -12.64
CA MET A 582 -10.19 22.34 -11.28
C MET A 582 -8.75 22.52 -10.80
N ARG A 583 -8.57 22.75 -9.50
CA ARG A 583 -7.28 23.12 -8.90
C ARG A 583 -7.09 22.43 -7.55
N LYS A 584 -5.90 22.59 -6.98
CA LYS A 584 -5.60 22.20 -5.60
C LYS A 584 -6.61 22.84 -4.63
N ASP A 585 -6.97 22.09 -3.59
CA ASP A 585 -7.93 22.40 -2.52
C ASP A 585 -9.41 22.46 -2.94
N ASP A 586 -9.76 22.29 -4.21
CA ASP A 586 -11.14 22.04 -4.61
C ASP A 586 -11.64 20.71 -4.00
N VAL A 587 -12.91 20.63 -3.61
CA VAL A 587 -13.55 19.38 -3.12
C VAL A 587 -14.63 18.94 -4.09
N LEU A 588 -14.38 17.87 -4.83
CA LEU A 588 -15.34 17.34 -5.80
C LEU A 588 -16.50 16.64 -5.07
N ILE A 589 -17.74 17.06 -5.35
CA ILE A 589 -18.95 16.60 -4.67
C ILE A 589 -19.96 15.92 -5.59
N GLN A 590 -19.82 16.03 -6.91
CA GLN A 590 -20.66 15.33 -7.89
C GLN A 590 -19.94 15.13 -9.22
N VAL A 591 -20.14 13.98 -9.87
CA VAL A 591 -19.73 13.71 -11.25
C VAL A 591 -20.90 13.10 -12.02
N GLY A 592 -21.42 13.85 -12.99
CA GLY A 592 -22.64 13.48 -13.71
C GLY A 592 -23.81 13.33 -12.74
N ASP A 593 -24.38 12.13 -12.67
CA ASP A 593 -25.50 11.82 -11.77
C ASP A 593 -25.07 11.26 -10.42
N VAL A 594 -23.76 11.03 -10.24
CA VAL A 594 -23.24 10.39 -9.03
C VAL A 594 -22.77 11.46 -8.06
N ARG A 595 -23.40 11.50 -6.88
CA ARG A 595 -22.90 12.25 -5.74
C ARG A 595 -21.61 11.61 -5.23
N ILE A 596 -20.61 12.44 -4.96
CA ILE A 596 -19.31 12.02 -4.46
C ILE A 596 -19.25 12.36 -2.97
N ASP A 597 -19.32 11.35 -2.11
CA ASP A 597 -19.05 11.50 -0.68
C ASP A 597 -17.68 10.89 -0.33
N THR A 598 -17.18 9.95 -1.14
CA THR A 598 -15.94 9.19 -0.92
C THR A 598 -15.15 9.02 -2.23
N MET A 599 -13.89 8.58 -2.12
CA MET A 599 -13.10 8.17 -3.28
C MET A 599 -13.78 7.06 -4.08
N GLN A 600 -14.42 6.11 -3.39
CA GLN A 600 -15.04 4.97 -4.04
C GLN A 600 -16.27 5.39 -4.86
N ASP A 601 -17.01 6.42 -4.43
CA ASP A 601 -18.06 7.04 -5.25
C ASP A 601 -17.48 7.62 -6.54
N PHE A 602 -16.32 8.28 -6.46
CA PHE A 602 -15.66 8.86 -7.63
C PHE A 602 -15.20 7.79 -8.62
N VAL A 603 -14.53 6.73 -8.12
CA VAL A 603 -14.12 5.59 -8.95
C VAL A 603 -15.34 4.92 -9.60
N TYR A 604 -16.42 4.74 -8.83
CA TYR A 604 -17.69 4.22 -9.36
C TYR A 604 -18.27 5.15 -10.44
N ALA A 605 -18.32 6.46 -10.22
CA ALA A 605 -18.82 7.43 -11.19
C ALA A 605 -18.07 7.33 -12.52
N LEU A 606 -16.73 7.24 -12.49
CA LEU A 606 -15.93 7.09 -13.71
C LEU A 606 -16.18 5.77 -14.45
N SER A 607 -16.63 4.73 -13.75
CA SER A 607 -16.97 3.44 -14.38
C SER A 607 -18.24 3.50 -15.23
N LEU A 608 -19.13 4.46 -14.96
CA LEU A 608 -20.40 4.63 -15.67
C LEU A 608 -20.23 5.31 -17.03
N TYR A 609 -19.14 6.05 -17.22
CA TYR A 609 -18.90 6.86 -18.41
C TYR A 609 -17.74 6.29 -19.24
N LYS A 610 -17.68 6.71 -20.51
CA LYS A 610 -16.63 6.35 -21.46
C LYS A 610 -15.82 7.58 -21.86
N PRO A 611 -14.59 7.41 -22.34
CA PRO A 611 -13.88 8.48 -23.06
C PRO A 611 -14.74 9.10 -24.17
N GLY A 612 -14.76 10.43 -24.22
CA GLY A 612 -15.58 11.22 -25.15
C GLY A 612 -16.89 11.72 -24.54
N ASP A 613 -17.35 11.13 -23.43
CA ASP A 613 -18.52 11.62 -22.71
C ASP A 613 -18.22 12.99 -22.06
N THR A 614 -19.19 13.89 -22.10
CA THR A 614 -19.13 15.15 -21.35
C THR A 614 -20.01 15.06 -20.13
N VAL A 615 -19.42 15.16 -18.95
CA VAL A 615 -20.13 15.13 -17.67
C VAL A 615 -20.12 16.50 -17.01
N VAL A 616 -21.14 16.81 -16.22
CA VAL A 616 -21.13 17.97 -15.33
C VAL A 616 -20.53 17.53 -14.01
N ALA A 617 -19.44 18.19 -13.60
CA ALA A 617 -18.82 17.98 -12.31
C ALA A 617 -19.12 19.17 -11.40
N LYS A 618 -19.52 18.91 -10.16
CA LYS A 618 -19.72 19.93 -9.13
C LYS A 618 -18.65 19.81 -8.06
N PHE A 619 -18.10 20.94 -7.62
CA PHE A 619 -17.03 20.97 -6.63
C PHE A 619 -17.16 22.22 -5.75
N LEU A 620 -16.64 22.14 -4.52
CA LEU A 620 -16.52 23.28 -3.63
C LEU A 620 -15.16 23.95 -3.85
N ARG A 621 -15.17 25.26 -4.09
CA ARG A 621 -13.98 26.11 -4.08
C ARG A 621 -14.15 27.19 -3.03
N ASP A 622 -13.22 27.25 -2.07
CA ASP A 622 -13.29 28.18 -0.95
C ASP A 622 -14.66 28.15 -0.22
N GLY A 623 -15.24 26.94 -0.11
CA GLY A 623 -16.54 26.70 0.50
C GLY A 623 -17.77 27.06 -0.35
N ARG A 624 -17.60 27.46 -1.62
CA ARG A 624 -18.70 27.77 -2.56
C ARG A 624 -18.84 26.70 -3.62
N GLU A 625 -20.08 26.30 -3.93
CA GLU A 625 -20.36 25.34 -5.00
C GLU A 625 -20.11 25.98 -6.38
N GLU A 626 -19.25 25.34 -7.15
CA GLU A 626 -18.99 25.60 -8.56
C GLU A 626 -19.35 24.37 -9.40
N SER A 627 -19.46 24.56 -10.71
CA SER A 627 -19.73 23.47 -11.66
C SER A 627 -18.96 23.67 -12.96
N ALA A 628 -18.43 22.59 -13.50
CA ALA A 628 -17.72 22.60 -14.78
C ALA A 628 -18.14 21.43 -15.66
N ARG A 629 -18.11 21.65 -16.98
CA ARG A 629 -18.28 20.57 -17.97
C ARG A 629 -16.92 19.93 -18.22
N VAL A 630 -16.82 18.63 -17.95
CA VAL A 630 -15.60 17.86 -18.09
C VAL A 630 -15.78 16.91 -19.28
N LEU A 631 -15.02 17.14 -20.35
CA LEU A 631 -14.93 16.20 -21.47
C LEU A 631 -13.98 15.09 -21.07
N LEU A 632 -14.54 13.94 -20.68
CA LEU A 632 -13.77 12.77 -20.29
C LEU A 632 -12.95 12.31 -21.49
N ALA A 633 -11.71 11.92 -21.21
CA ALA A 633 -10.80 11.47 -22.24
C ALA A 633 -10.31 10.08 -21.89
N THR A 634 -9.70 9.40 -22.86
CA THR A 634 -8.76 8.34 -22.52
C THR A 634 -7.52 9.06 -22.01
N ARG A 635 -6.82 8.49 -21.01
CA ARG A 635 -5.53 9.02 -20.62
C ARG A 635 -4.65 9.08 -21.87
N VAL A 636 -4.42 10.28 -22.39
CA VAL A 636 -3.67 10.45 -23.63
C VAL A 636 -2.28 9.91 -23.34
N LYS A 637 -1.89 8.86 -24.05
CA LYS A 637 -0.50 8.41 -24.13
C LYS A 637 0.26 9.55 -24.80
N GLN A 638 0.69 10.54 -24.01
CA GLN A 638 1.65 11.55 -24.45
C GLN A 638 3.05 10.97 -24.29
#